data_AF-A0A842VV83-F1
#
_entry.id   AF-A0A842VV83-F1
#
_cell.length_a   1.000
_cell.length_b   1.000
_cell.length_c   1.000
_cell.angle_alpha   90.00
_cell.angle_beta   90.00
_cell.angle_gamma   90.00
#
_symmetry.space_group_name_H-M   'P 1'
#
loop_
_entity.id
_entity.type
_entity.pdbx_description
1 polymer ?
#
loop_
_entity_poly.entity_id
_entity_poly.type
_entity_poly.pdbx_seq_one_letter_code
_entity_poly.pdbx_strand_id
1 'polypeptide(L)'
;MSIIKETFCIELIMLDNQNRTDWYPFLAYYPNWEIMIDLVYENTPKDGYWGALDVERIKSESYYNTKHLSSLILMIQSMELLKTGLNLTEQYFDFDLSDIKFSFMESNALNNLFSGVFSMVGMGGMGGSSGMSISGFGSFDINSFINGGSKVLATLLQYEGHSEGIQKSGNQYHFDLYKTLNYDVDSEGGLLPSEKVFVGLIGALLSGIDISIYSADIISWTPNDIQFSSFILETIELAAFIIGEEIDISMIENYSIALDWDKSDGNNKLISTIYDYVNPDNPINFLMNLLRMGRIPNLPTGILDPLDSLTVTYRVGPSEPTASIKKDYIWESVDTGEYSLNVTLTNNGNTTVWGKDILGDYVDITELIEIPLAAELLIETIHPDMTAEEYLGLDENPKFLLIDTFDSGFYDTLIPNFLNFSSLSFMDDVENLVNLDMNELMLMFSDFNILNLINFDTLNLYSPHFVDDIITYGLFGATEDDREFYENLYANENSIMNPDNWKINPGASHSYVLDDLSLFPLYDYDEIKTLNFTYNPPLEPFLPIGNTVDGTDANAAKIYDLNYWNITSENLGENEYISIYFTFKNDSIIDFENNTLDRLDYLIDYRSNLTLNQSNVFLEFYNHSAGDTGEFNAIDSVSLTNESIRFLGLKHLEDYFDKEQNYTSLFKITLITPEKHHLALDSVNLTISDRTRTLVSGNPAYLSYTTQDGGSNYILGSNDYISTTDNGPIIQAFGSVNRPNSYPGESNTYYLKIKNVGDRNATSVNVSAPIPGKITDIGNFAQIDNSSLFYSISNLQPNQEIDLWCDFRTPNSLYLPNAEITYNHEKIVNENHSDCVIYSNEVSLSAPVDYEWNGKKPYLDEIQLSFETNYSDANLFGGISPKVGDHIELNISVSCLNAIPINDITIVLPEFIQGFECLDSRTIDINNLQKGFPQEISVILNKTKEGAFYYDTINQICGSQKSLIRYESIVPLLLGYKRLNLTKAWSDLDGVHGSFVKVTINLTNIGNIIMHNLTVNDVLGFPKDGFILWDGVLDEVIPTLEPQESFSYEYTLKFRKQGTYNIPAAYIKYYYLEKQQDNSNNLVVKVRNYWLVNALWILAPSTLLIASTSLIYWWKHRYDLEAAQFERREELMFGSDYRSTAWDKFIIEEHLDALLDGREITSIREREEVY
;
A
#
# COMPACT_ATOMS: atom_id res chain seq x y z
N MET A 1 -7.73 31.15 -4.28
CA MET A 1 -6.97 31.60 -3.09
C MET A 1 -7.83 32.38 -2.11
N SER A 2 -8.37 33.57 -2.44
CA SER A 2 -9.20 34.36 -1.51
C SER A 2 -10.40 33.58 -0.95
N ILE A 3 -11.00 32.71 -1.76
CA ILE A 3 -12.06 31.79 -1.33
C ILE A 3 -11.57 30.92 -0.16
N ILE A 4 -10.48 30.16 -0.32
CA ILE A 4 -9.94 29.28 0.72
C ILE A 4 -9.58 30.06 2.00
N LYS A 5 -8.95 31.24 1.86
CA LYS A 5 -8.63 32.14 2.99
C LYS A 5 -9.88 32.66 3.72
N GLU A 6 -10.94 32.99 3.00
CA GLU A 6 -12.21 33.44 3.58
C GLU A 6 -13.01 32.32 4.22
N THR A 7 -13.04 31.17 3.56
CA THR A 7 -13.75 29.94 3.94
C THR A 7 -13.18 29.33 5.22
N PHE A 8 -11.87 29.06 5.27
CA PHE A 8 -11.25 28.42 6.43
C PHE A 8 -10.79 29.41 7.50
N CYS A 9 -10.98 30.71 7.28
CA CYS A 9 -10.57 31.75 8.21
C CYS A 9 -9.06 31.73 8.56
N ILE A 10 -8.22 31.21 7.66
CA ILE A 10 -6.77 31.10 7.82
C ILE A 10 -6.00 31.96 6.82
N GLU A 11 -4.82 32.41 7.21
CA GLU A 11 -3.88 33.03 6.29
C GLU A 11 -3.14 31.98 5.45
N LEU A 12 -3.18 32.12 4.12
CA LEU A 12 -2.46 31.25 3.18
C LEU A 12 -1.18 31.91 2.70
N ILE A 13 -0.12 31.11 2.65
CA ILE A 13 1.23 31.52 2.31
C ILE A 13 1.63 30.76 1.06
N MET A 14 1.78 31.49 -0.05
CA MET A 14 2.26 30.88 -1.29
C MET A 14 3.74 30.55 -1.15
N LEU A 15 4.11 29.31 -1.44
CA LEU A 15 5.49 28.90 -1.60
C LEU A 15 5.96 29.33 -3.00
N ASP A 16 7.15 29.91 -3.08
CA ASP A 16 7.72 30.37 -4.35
C ASP A 16 8.26 29.16 -5.12
N ASN A 17 7.57 28.74 -6.18
CA ASN A 17 7.94 27.57 -6.97
C ASN A 17 8.87 27.98 -8.11
N GLN A 18 10.18 27.78 -7.93
CA GLN A 18 11.18 28.21 -8.91
C GLN A 18 11.15 27.41 -10.23
N ASN A 19 10.52 26.22 -10.28
CA ASN A 19 10.73 25.27 -11.39
C ASN A 19 9.47 24.71 -12.06
N ARG A 20 8.25 25.00 -11.59
CA ARG A 20 7.01 24.48 -12.20
C ARG A 20 5.93 25.56 -12.34
N THR A 21 5.47 25.81 -13.57
CA THR A 21 4.41 26.79 -13.90
C THR A 21 2.99 26.28 -13.62
N ASP A 22 2.86 24.99 -13.35
CA ASP A 22 1.60 24.25 -13.17
C ASP A 22 1.28 23.93 -11.69
N TRP A 23 2.18 24.25 -10.76
CA TRP A 23 2.04 23.91 -9.34
C TRP A 23 2.31 25.11 -8.43
N TYR A 24 1.37 25.43 -7.53
CA TYR A 24 1.44 26.58 -6.62
C TYR A 24 1.12 26.11 -5.21
N PRO A 25 2.11 25.61 -4.44
CA PRO A 25 1.84 25.11 -3.11
C PRO A 25 1.57 26.26 -2.13
N PHE A 26 0.65 26.05 -1.21
CA PHE A 26 0.35 27.00 -0.14
C PHE A 26 0.45 26.30 1.21
N LEU A 27 0.96 27.02 2.20
CA LEU A 27 0.96 26.60 3.59
C LEU A 27 0.09 27.55 4.43
N ALA A 28 -0.40 27.05 5.57
CA ALA A 28 -1.20 27.82 6.51
C ALA A 28 -0.85 27.42 7.95
N TYR A 29 -1.13 28.31 8.90
CA TYR A 29 -1.16 27.95 10.32
C TYR A 29 -2.34 27.00 10.60
N TYR A 30 -2.27 26.20 11.68
CA TYR A 30 -3.29 25.21 12.06
C TYR A 30 -4.71 25.80 11.86
N PRO A 31 -5.59 25.11 11.12
CA PRO A 31 -6.93 25.60 10.93
C PRO A 31 -7.65 25.60 12.27
N ASN A 32 -8.56 26.55 12.46
CA ASN A 32 -9.56 26.40 13.49
C ASN A 32 -10.40 25.16 13.13
N TRP A 33 -10.16 24.07 13.86
CA TRP A 33 -10.76 22.78 13.56
C TRP A 33 -12.28 22.81 13.69
N GLU A 34 -12.86 23.65 14.56
CA GLU A 34 -14.31 23.85 14.64
C GLU A 34 -14.83 24.39 13.31
N ILE A 35 -14.23 25.47 12.79
CA ILE A 35 -14.62 26.06 11.50
C ILE A 35 -14.40 25.09 10.35
N MET A 36 -13.28 24.37 10.33
CA MET A 36 -12.94 23.44 9.26
C MET A 36 -13.92 22.27 9.22
N ILE A 37 -14.15 21.61 10.36
CA ILE A 37 -15.06 20.47 10.47
C ILE A 37 -16.49 20.91 10.22
N ASP A 38 -16.95 22.04 10.76
CA ASP A 38 -18.29 22.55 10.48
C ASP A 38 -18.45 22.84 8.98
N LEU A 39 -17.45 23.44 8.34
CA LEU A 39 -17.53 23.74 6.92
C LEU A 39 -17.54 22.47 6.06
N VAL A 40 -16.67 21.50 6.34
CA VAL A 40 -16.69 20.20 5.66
C VAL A 40 -18.03 19.53 5.88
N TYR A 41 -18.46 19.42 7.13
CA TYR A 41 -19.71 18.77 7.49
C TYR A 41 -20.92 19.46 6.84
N GLU A 42 -21.08 20.78 6.95
CA GLU A 42 -22.19 21.56 6.35
C GLU A 42 -22.32 21.37 4.83
N ASN A 43 -21.20 21.08 4.15
CA ASN A 43 -21.16 20.93 2.71
C ASN A 43 -21.10 19.46 2.26
N THR A 44 -21.00 18.50 3.18
CA THR A 44 -21.19 17.08 2.90
C THR A 44 -22.65 16.66 3.11
N PRO A 45 -23.06 15.52 2.52
CA PRO A 45 -24.38 14.96 2.83
C PRO A 45 -24.55 14.72 4.34
N LYS A 46 -25.79 14.84 4.83
CA LYS A 46 -26.12 14.74 6.26
C LYS A 46 -26.67 13.37 6.63
N ASP A 47 -26.46 12.43 5.73
CA ASP A 47 -27.02 11.09 5.65
C ASP A 47 -25.89 10.12 5.24
N GLY A 48 -26.08 8.84 5.49
CA GLY A 48 -25.07 7.82 5.23
C GLY A 48 -23.78 8.00 6.04
N TYR A 49 -22.62 7.69 5.45
CA TYR A 49 -21.32 7.75 6.16
C TYR A 49 -20.99 9.09 6.79
N TRP A 50 -21.34 10.20 6.12
CA TRP A 50 -21.11 11.53 6.67
C TRP A 50 -22.10 11.87 7.78
N GLY A 51 -23.31 11.32 7.74
CA GLY A 51 -24.28 11.39 8.83
C GLY A 51 -23.80 10.68 10.10
N ALA A 52 -23.07 9.58 9.95
CA ALA A 52 -22.52 8.80 11.06
C ALA A 52 -21.30 9.43 11.78
N LEU A 53 -20.82 10.59 11.32
CA LEU A 53 -19.70 11.27 11.94
C LEU A 53 -20.15 12.00 13.22
N ASP A 54 -19.59 11.64 14.38
CA ASP A 54 -19.78 12.37 15.65
C ASP A 54 -19.00 13.69 15.65
N VAL A 55 -19.57 14.68 14.96
CA VAL A 55 -18.99 16.02 14.77
C VAL A 55 -18.73 16.72 16.09
N GLU A 56 -19.64 16.61 17.06
CA GLU A 56 -19.51 17.29 18.35
C GLU A 56 -18.35 16.73 19.16
N ARG A 57 -18.11 15.41 19.13
CA ARG A 57 -16.93 14.80 19.75
C ARG A 57 -15.64 15.29 19.09
N ILE A 58 -15.57 15.22 17.77
CA ILE A 58 -14.38 15.62 17.01
C ILE A 58 -14.12 17.11 17.21
N LYS A 59 -15.16 17.94 17.41
CA LYS A 59 -15.03 19.39 17.68
C LYS A 59 -14.51 19.76 19.06
N SER A 60 -14.47 18.82 20.00
CA SER A 60 -14.14 19.15 21.38
C SER A 60 -12.65 19.45 21.58
N GLU A 61 -12.34 20.45 22.39
CA GLU A 61 -10.96 20.81 22.76
C GLU A 61 -10.21 19.64 23.43
N SER A 62 -10.92 18.79 24.16
CA SER A 62 -10.35 17.57 24.74
C SER A 62 -9.85 16.60 23.67
N TYR A 63 -10.54 16.51 22.54
CA TYR A 63 -10.19 15.61 21.45
C TYR A 63 -8.92 16.10 20.75
N TYR A 64 -8.89 17.36 20.28
CA TYR A 64 -7.73 17.94 19.59
C TYR A 64 -6.43 17.90 20.40
N ASN A 65 -6.53 17.94 21.74
CA ASN A 65 -5.37 17.91 22.62
C ASN A 65 -4.86 16.50 22.95
N THR A 66 -5.66 15.44 22.71
CA THR A 66 -5.33 14.08 23.17
C THR A 66 -5.42 13.00 22.10
N LYS A 67 -5.97 13.33 20.92
CA LYS A 67 -6.27 12.39 19.84
C LYS A 67 -5.73 12.88 18.52
N HIS A 68 -5.37 11.95 17.64
CA HIS A 68 -4.99 12.27 16.28
C HIS A 68 -6.19 12.79 15.48
N LEU A 69 -5.97 13.90 14.77
CA LEU A 69 -6.89 14.44 13.78
C LEU A 69 -6.09 15.05 12.64
N SER A 70 -6.39 14.63 11.42
CA SER A 70 -5.80 15.19 10.22
C SER A 70 -6.83 15.28 9.10
N SER A 71 -6.62 16.21 8.17
CA SER A 71 -7.50 16.38 7.02
C SER A 71 -6.72 16.86 5.80
N LEU A 72 -7.11 16.35 4.64
CA LEU A 72 -6.58 16.73 3.34
C LEU A 72 -7.73 17.20 2.44
N ILE A 73 -7.55 18.34 1.77
CA ILE A 73 -8.50 18.83 0.77
C ILE A 73 -7.75 19.01 -0.55
N LEU A 74 -8.18 18.25 -1.56
CA LEU A 74 -7.58 18.22 -2.88
C LEU A 74 -8.59 18.72 -3.92
N MET A 75 -8.23 19.76 -4.67
CA MET A 75 -9.03 20.27 -5.79
C MET A 75 -8.37 19.93 -7.12
N ILE A 76 -8.98 19.00 -7.86
CA ILE A 76 -8.53 18.54 -9.17
C ILE A 76 -9.31 19.28 -10.25
N GLN A 77 -8.61 20.03 -11.10
CA GLN A 77 -9.24 20.84 -12.15
C GLN A 77 -9.59 20.05 -13.42
N SER A 78 -8.96 18.89 -13.62
CA SER A 78 -9.21 17.98 -14.74
C SER A 78 -9.00 16.55 -14.27
N MET A 79 -9.96 15.67 -14.56
CA MET A 79 -9.82 14.24 -14.26
C MET A 79 -8.75 13.55 -15.13
N GLU A 80 -8.26 14.18 -16.20
CA GLU A 80 -7.11 13.66 -16.97
C GLU A 80 -5.84 13.56 -16.13
N LEU A 81 -5.66 14.41 -15.10
CA LEU A 81 -4.54 14.32 -14.16
C LEU A 81 -4.52 13.00 -13.37
N LEU A 82 -5.68 12.34 -13.21
CA LEU A 82 -5.78 11.03 -12.56
C LEU A 82 -5.29 9.89 -13.45
N LYS A 83 -5.30 10.09 -14.78
CA LYS A 83 -4.83 9.07 -15.75
C LYS A 83 -3.30 8.96 -15.76
N THR A 84 -2.59 10.04 -15.47
CA THR A 84 -1.12 10.09 -15.50
C THR A 84 -0.45 9.74 -14.17
N GLY A 85 -1.24 9.50 -13.12
CA GLY A 85 -0.76 9.39 -11.75
C GLY A 85 -0.36 10.76 -11.17
N LEU A 86 -0.69 11.00 -9.90
CA LEU A 86 -0.22 12.16 -9.16
C LEU A 86 1.02 11.77 -8.35
N ASN A 87 2.21 11.93 -8.93
CA ASN A 87 3.45 11.86 -8.15
C ASN A 87 3.65 13.21 -7.45
N LEU A 88 2.97 13.36 -6.31
CA LEU A 88 3.19 14.47 -5.39
C LEU A 88 4.57 14.26 -4.77
N THR A 89 5.54 15.09 -5.15
CA THR A 89 6.95 14.97 -4.72
C THR A 89 7.07 14.83 -3.20
N GLU A 90 7.73 13.76 -2.74
CA GLU A 90 8.08 13.44 -1.34
C GLU A 90 8.80 14.58 -0.58
N GLN A 91 9.31 15.58 -1.31
CA GLN A 91 10.07 16.69 -0.73
C GLN A 91 9.27 17.66 0.15
N TYR A 92 7.92 17.65 0.10
CA TYR A 92 7.12 18.67 0.80
C TYR A 92 6.04 18.13 1.75
N PHE A 93 5.74 16.83 1.71
CA PHE A 93 4.70 16.22 2.54
C PHE A 93 5.27 14.96 3.19
N ASP A 94 5.22 14.92 4.52
CA ASP A 94 5.46 13.71 5.33
C ASP A 94 4.15 12.93 5.55
N PHE A 95 3.08 13.31 4.83
CA PHE A 95 2.05 12.33 4.54
C PHE A 95 2.71 11.34 3.61
N ASP A 96 2.89 10.13 4.09
CA ASP A 96 3.07 9.02 3.19
C ASP A 96 1.80 8.94 2.32
N LEU A 97 1.86 9.62 1.18
CA LEU A 97 0.82 9.52 0.15
C LEU A 97 0.87 8.14 -0.51
N SER A 98 1.84 7.29 -0.18
CA SER A 98 1.78 5.86 -0.47
C SER A 98 0.94 5.09 0.56
N ASP A 99 0.75 5.59 1.79
CA ASP A 99 -0.28 5.12 2.75
C ASP A 99 -1.65 5.73 2.47
N ILE A 100 -1.69 7.00 2.03
CA ILE A 100 -2.80 7.51 1.20
C ILE A 100 -2.60 6.98 -0.22
N LYS A 101 -2.31 5.67 -0.36
CA LYS A 101 -2.73 4.89 -1.52
C LYS A 101 -4.21 5.22 -1.64
N PHE A 102 -4.49 6.19 -2.48
CA PHE A 102 -5.78 6.45 -3.00
C PHE A 102 -6.10 5.19 -3.79
N SER A 103 -6.54 4.13 -3.09
CA SER A 103 -6.98 2.86 -3.68
C SER A 103 -8.05 3.10 -4.75
N PHE A 104 -8.67 4.29 -4.71
CA PHE A 104 -9.62 4.84 -5.66
C PHE A 104 -9.03 5.67 -6.82
N MET A 105 -7.77 6.14 -6.79
CA MET A 105 -7.17 6.98 -7.85
C MET A 105 -6.20 6.24 -8.77
N GLU A 106 -5.87 4.98 -8.51
CA GLU A 106 -5.28 4.15 -9.57
C GLU A 106 -6.35 3.90 -10.62
N SER A 107 -6.22 4.54 -11.78
CA SER A 107 -7.10 4.27 -12.93
C SER A 107 -7.18 2.78 -13.28
N ASN A 108 -6.14 2.01 -12.92
CA ASN A 108 -6.11 0.56 -13.01
C ASN A 108 -7.04 -0.12 -12.01
N ALA A 109 -7.16 0.33 -10.75
CA ALA A 109 -8.08 -0.26 -9.77
C ALA A 109 -9.55 -0.06 -10.19
N LEU A 110 -9.90 1.11 -10.69
CA LEU A 110 -11.23 1.38 -11.28
C LEU A 110 -11.45 0.54 -12.55
N ASN A 111 -10.51 0.54 -13.49
CA ASN A 111 -10.61 -0.33 -14.67
C ASN A 111 -10.68 -1.83 -14.28
N ASN A 112 -10.03 -2.26 -13.20
CA ASN A 112 -10.07 -3.63 -12.68
C ASN A 112 -11.39 -3.96 -11.97
N LEU A 113 -11.99 -3.00 -11.26
CA LEU A 113 -13.29 -3.15 -10.62
C LEU A 113 -14.40 -3.28 -11.69
N PHE A 114 -14.36 -2.44 -12.74
CA PHE A 114 -15.31 -2.49 -13.85
C PHE A 114 -15.04 -3.64 -14.83
N SER A 115 -13.79 -3.91 -15.19
CA SER A 115 -13.49 -5.08 -16.03
C SER A 115 -13.74 -6.38 -15.28
N GLY A 116 -13.39 -6.48 -14.00
CA GLY A 116 -13.59 -7.67 -13.16
C GLY A 116 -15.06 -8.00 -12.92
N VAL A 117 -15.85 -7.04 -12.40
CA VAL A 117 -17.26 -7.29 -12.07
C VAL A 117 -18.10 -7.56 -13.34
N PHE A 118 -17.91 -6.78 -14.41
CA PHE A 118 -18.75 -6.92 -15.61
C PHE A 118 -18.26 -7.98 -16.60
N SER A 119 -16.96 -8.32 -16.65
CA SER A 119 -16.51 -9.48 -17.43
C SER A 119 -16.94 -10.80 -16.81
N MET A 120 -16.99 -10.89 -15.47
CA MET A 120 -17.42 -12.10 -14.76
C MET A 120 -18.92 -12.39 -14.90
N VAL A 121 -19.77 -11.37 -14.79
CA VAL A 121 -21.23 -11.53 -15.01
C VAL A 121 -21.51 -11.91 -16.48
N GLY A 122 -20.65 -11.52 -17.42
CA GLY A 122 -20.71 -11.94 -18.83
C GLY A 122 -20.20 -13.36 -19.14
N MET A 123 -19.61 -14.07 -18.16
CA MET A 123 -19.03 -15.43 -18.33
C MET A 123 -20.03 -16.58 -18.14
N GLY A 124 -21.34 -16.34 -18.25
CA GLY A 124 -22.38 -17.37 -18.22
C GLY A 124 -22.38 -18.38 -19.38
N GLY A 125 -21.23 -18.64 -20.02
CA GLY A 125 -21.13 -19.50 -21.20
C GLY A 125 -19.72 -19.98 -21.53
N MET A 126 -19.01 -20.63 -20.60
CA MET A 126 -17.86 -21.47 -20.98
C MET A 126 -18.36 -22.85 -21.42
N GLY A 127 -18.82 -22.91 -22.66
CA GLY A 127 -19.17 -24.14 -23.36
C GLY A 127 -18.83 -24.02 -24.84
N GLY A 128 -17.59 -24.35 -25.20
CA GLY A 128 -17.21 -24.66 -26.57
C GLY A 128 -16.84 -23.46 -27.45
N SER A 129 -15.77 -23.65 -28.19
CA SER A 129 -15.26 -22.83 -29.29
C SER A 129 -16.29 -22.67 -30.42
N SER A 130 -17.30 -21.81 -30.23
CA SER A 130 -18.19 -21.32 -31.28
C SER A 130 -18.92 -20.09 -30.78
N GLY A 131 -18.60 -18.92 -31.36
CA GLY A 131 -19.05 -17.62 -30.89
C GLY A 131 -20.55 -17.48 -30.63
N MET A 132 -20.87 -17.13 -29.38
CA MET A 132 -21.96 -16.23 -29.04
C MET A 132 -21.38 -15.20 -28.07
N SER A 133 -21.01 -14.04 -28.60
CA SER A 133 -20.84 -12.84 -27.77
C SER A 133 -22.20 -12.53 -27.13
N ILE A 134 -22.30 -12.57 -25.80
CA ILE A 134 -23.40 -11.88 -25.11
C ILE A 134 -23.15 -10.39 -25.36
N SER A 135 -23.85 -9.83 -26.34
CA SER A 135 -23.80 -8.42 -26.72
C SER A 135 -24.62 -7.55 -25.76
N GLY A 136 -24.50 -7.80 -24.45
CA GLY A 136 -25.30 -7.15 -23.41
C GLY A 136 -24.50 -6.27 -22.45
N PHE A 137 -23.18 -6.43 -22.38
CA PHE A 137 -22.30 -5.47 -21.73
C PHE A 137 -21.28 -5.01 -22.77
N GLY A 138 -21.61 -3.96 -23.52
CA GLY A 138 -20.59 -3.18 -24.20
C GLY A 138 -19.55 -2.73 -23.17
N SER A 139 -18.28 -2.68 -23.55
CA SER A 139 -17.21 -2.13 -22.69
C SER A 139 -17.67 -0.77 -22.17
N PHE A 140 -18.02 -0.68 -20.88
CA PHE A 140 -18.42 0.58 -20.27
C PHE A 140 -17.22 1.53 -20.38
N ASP A 141 -17.26 2.45 -21.34
CA ASP A 141 -16.13 3.33 -21.62
C ASP A 141 -16.07 4.44 -20.57
N ILE A 142 -15.48 4.10 -19.43
CA ILE A 142 -15.18 5.03 -18.33
C ILE A 142 -14.42 6.27 -18.84
N ASN A 143 -13.60 6.13 -19.90
CA ASN A 143 -12.88 7.26 -20.45
C ASN A 143 -13.82 8.32 -21.04
N SER A 144 -14.95 7.93 -21.62
CA SER A 144 -15.95 8.86 -22.13
C SER A 144 -16.64 9.66 -21.01
N PHE A 145 -16.81 9.05 -19.83
CA PHE A 145 -17.40 9.66 -18.63
C PHE A 145 -16.41 10.60 -17.90
N ILE A 146 -15.11 10.24 -17.92
CA ILE A 146 -14.03 10.98 -17.26
C ILE A 146 -13.56 12.20 -18.08
N ASN A 147 -13.68 12.17 -19.41
CA ASN A 147 -13.15 13.22 -20.32
C ASN A 147 -13.96 14.55 -20.34
N GLY A 148 -14.69 14.88 -19.27
CA GLY A 148 -15.41 16.15 -19.11
C GLY A 148 -14.59 17.24 -18.40
N GLY A 149 -14.93 18.51 -18.59
CA GLY A 149 -14.37 19.66 -17.85
C GLY A 149 -14.78 19.72 -16.36
N SER A 150 -15.05 18.57 -15.76
CA SER A 150 -15.49 18.41 -14.38
C SER A 150 -14.34 18.69 -13.43
N LYS A 151 -14.62 19.54 -12.43
CA LYS A 151 -13.69 19.82 -11.33
C LYS A 151 -14.08 18.92 -10.16
N VAL A 152 -13.12 18.19 -9.59
CA VAL A 152 -13.33 17.34 -8.43
C VAL A 152 -12.73 18.01 -7.21
N LEU A 153 -13.49 18.01 -6.12
CA LEU A 153 -13.01 18.34 -4.79
C LEU A 153 -13.06 17.05 -3.98
N ALA A 154 -11.91 16.57 -3.52
CA ALA A 154 -11.80 15.44 -2.62
C ALA A 154 -11.42 15.96 -1.23
N THR A 155 -12.12 15.47 -0.21
CA THR A 155 -11.82 15.77 1.20
C THR A 155 -11.61 14.45 1.92
N LEU A 156 -10.48 14.33 2.60
CA LEU A 156 -10.14 13.22 3.49
C LEU A 156 -10.13 13.73 4.92
N LEU A 157 -10.68 12.95 5.84
CA LEU A 157 -10.65 13.20 7.27
C LEU A 157 -10.21 11.91 7.97
N GLN A 158 -9.12 11.98 8.74
CA GLN A 158 -8.60 10.86 9.52
C GLN A 158 -8.64 11.22 11.01
N TYR A 159 -9.22 10.34 11.81
CA TYR A 159 -9.44 10.59 13.23
C TYR A 159 -9.48 9.27 14.03
N GLU A 160 -9.16 9.34 15.33
CA GLU A 160 -9.29 8.20 16.24
C GLU A 160 -10.76 7.91 16.58
N GLY A 161 -11.20 6.67 16.38
CA GLY A 161 -12.55 6.20 16.73
C GLY A 161 -12.83 6.15 18.25
N HIS A 162 -14.09 5.91 18.61
CA HIS A 162 -14.48 5.75 20.02
C HIS A 162 -13.89 4.46 20.60
N SER A 163 -13.33 4.53 21.81
CA SER A 163 -12.69 3.37 22.45
C SER A 163 -13.65 2.23 22.77
N GLU A 164 -14.95 2.48 22.92
CA GLU A 164 -15.95 1.42 23.18
C GLU A 164 -16.15 0.49 21.98
N GLY A 165 -15.73 0.92 20.79
CA GLY A 165 -15.79 0.11 19.58
C GLY A 165 -14.79 -1.04 19.54
N ILE A 166 -13.82 -1.08 20.45
CA ILE A 166 -12.87 -2.18 20.59
C ILE A 166 -12.95 -2.72 22.02
N GLN A 167 -13.42 -3.95 22.18
CA GLN A 167 -13.54 -4.62 23.47
C GLN A 167 -12.55 -5.78 23.57
N LYS A 168 -11.81 -5.85 24.67
CA LYS A 168 -10.83 -6.91 24.94
C LYS A 168 -11.39 -7.95 25.91
N SER A 169 -11.29 -9.22 25.54
CA SER A 169 -11.62 -10.38 26.38
C SER A 169 -10.48 -11.40 26.32
N GLY A 170 -9.56 -11.33 27.29
CA GLY A 170 -8.33 -12.11 27.25
C GLY A 170 -7.42 -11.67 26.08
N ASN A 171 -7.10 -12.61 25.18
CA ASN A 171 -6.31 -12.35 23.96
C ASN A 171 -7.18 -12.09 22.72
N GLN A 172 -8.50 -12.08 22.88
CA GLN A 172 -9.45 -11.78 21.81
C GLN A 172 -9.92 -10.34 21.91
N TYR A 173 -10.06 -9.71 20.76
CA TYR A 173 -10.58 -8.37 20.58
C TYR A 173 -11.83 -8.44 19.71
N HIS A 174 -12.79 -7.59 20.03
CA HIS A 174 -14.02 -7.45 19.30
C HIS A 174 -14.12 -6.01 18.81
N PHE A 175 -13.98 -5.84 17.50
CA PHE A 175 -14.21 -4.58 16.80
C PHE A 175 -15.66 -4.47 16.37
N ASP A 176 -16.26 -3.30 16.59
CA ASP A 176 -17.60 -2.93 16.19
C ASP A 176 -17.55 -1.55 15.53
N LEU A 177 -17.86 -1.49 14.23
CA LEU A 177 -17.82 -0.25 13.45
C LEU A 177 -18.75 0.81 14.04
N TYR A 178 -19.97 0.43 14.41
CA TYR A 178 -21.01 1.37 14.87
C TYR A 178 -20.66 2.00 16.20
N LYS A 179 -20.20 1.19 17.15
CA LYS A 179 -19.68 1.71 18.43
C LYS A 179 -18.45 2.60 18.23
N THR A 180 -17.59 2.27 17.26
CA THR A 180 -16.40 3.08 16.92
C THR A 180 -16.80 4.46 16.38
N LEU A 181 -17.84 4.52 15.55
CA LEU A 181 -18.41 5.75 15.02
C LEU A 181 -19.28 6.51 16.03
N ASN A 182 -19.72 5.87 17.11
CA ASN A 182 -20.75 6.36 18.03
C ASN A 182 -22.11 6.57 17.33
N TYR A 183 -22.50 5.61 16.49
CA TYR A 183 -23.70 5.63 15.67
C TYR A 183 -24.75 4.64 16.18
N ASP A 184 -25.99 5.09 16.31
CA ASP A 184 -27.11 4.28 16.82
C ASP A 184 -27.97 3.73 15.67
N VAL A 185 -27.67 2.48 15.29
CA VAL A 185 -28.37 1.78 14.19
C VAL A 185 -29.88 1.65 14.45
N ASP A 186 -30.30 1.49 15.71
CA ASP A 186 -31.72 1.29 16.05
C ASP A 186 -32.57 2.54 15.79
N SER A 187 -31.97 3.73 15.92
CA SER A 187 -32.66 5.01 15.71
C SER A 187 -32.39 5.65 14.34
N GLU A 188 -31.23 5.38 13.72
CA GLU A 188 -30.79 6.01 12.48
C GLU A 188 -30.83 5.07 11.26
N GLY A 189 -31.01 3.76 11.46
CA GLY A 189 -31.03 2.75 10.40
C GLY A 189 -29.64 2.29 9.97
N GLY A 190 -29.57 1.23 9.15
CA GLY A 190 -28.31 0.66 8.67
C GLY A 190 -27.45 1.66 7.87
N LEU A 191 -26.14 1.41 7.82
CA LEU A 191 -25.20 2.31 7.17
C LEU A 191 -25.17 2.08 5.65
N LEU A 192 -25.40 3.15 4.89
CA LEU A 192 -25.29 3.17 3.44
C LEU A 192 -24.60 4.47 2.97
N PRO A 193 -24.10 4.54 1.72
CA PRO A 193 -23.70 5.82 1.14
C PRO A 193 -24.88 6.79 1.07
N SER A 194 -24.59 8.09 1.05
CA SER A 194 -25.65 9.10 0.98
C SER A 194 -26.52 8.92 -0.26
N GLU A 195 -27.83 9.17 -0.13
CA GLU A 195 -28.77 9.09 -1.25
C GLU A 195 -28.38 10.03 -2.42
N LYS A 196 -27.71 11.14 -2.10
CA LYS A 196 -27.22 12.11 -3.09
C LYS A 196 -26.08 11.58 -3.95
N VAL A 197 -25.35 10.57 -3.46
CA VAL A 197 -24.27 9.91 -4.17
C VAL A 197 -24.82 9.00 -5.28
N PHE A 198 -25.98 8.36 -5.08
CA PHE A 198 -26.62 7.50 -6.10
C PHE A 198 -27.13 8.25 -7.32
N VAL A 199 -27.35 9.57 -7.21
CA VAL A 199 -27.70 10.42 -8.37
C VAL A 199 -26.55 10.52 -9.38
N GLY A 200 -25.30 10.30 -8.95
CA GLY A 200 -24.15 10.16 -9.83
C GLY A 200 -23.66 8.73 -9.80
N LEU A 201 -24.06 7.90 -10.76
CA LEU A 201 -23.69 6.48 -10.95
C LEU A 201 -22.23 6.12 -10.55
N ILE A 202 -21.28 7.02 -10.87
CA ILE A 202 -19.86 6.90 -10.49
C ILE A 202 -19.65 6.90 -8.96
N GLY A 203 -20.35 7.74 -8.21
CA GLY A 203 -20.22 7.82 -6.76
C GLY A 203 -20.74 6.59 -6.04
N ALA A 204 -21.81 5.97 -6.53
CA ALA A 204 -22.33 4.70 -6.00
C ALA A 204 -21.26 3.60 -6.12
N LEU A 205 -20.63 3.50 -7.29
CA LEU A 205 -19.59 2.51 -7.59
C LEU A 205 -18.24 2.80 -6.91
N LEU A 206 -18.05 4.04 -6.43
CA LEU A 206 -16.85 4.47 -5.70
C LEU A 206 -17.02 4.43 -4.17
N SER A 207 -18.19 4.05 -3.67
CA SER A 207 -18.45 4.00 -2.23
C SER A 207 -18.13 2.62 -1.70
N GLY A 208 -17.26 2.55 -0.68
CA GLY A 208 -16.96 1.30 -0.01
C GLY A 208 -16.35 1.48 1.37
N ILE A 209 -16.33 0.38 2.12
CA ILE A 209 -15.71 0.29 3.46
C ILE A 209 -14.46 -0.58 3.34
N ASP A 210 -13.34 -0.06 3.83
CA ASP A 210 -12.07 -0.76 3.92
C ASP A 210 -11.74 -0.98 5.41
N ILE A 211 -11.34 -2.21 5.78
CA ILE A 211 -10.92 -2.57 7.12
C ILE A 211 -9.63 -3.37 7.01
N SER A 212 -8.59 -2.89 7.70
CA SER A 212 -7.33 -3.60 7.87
C SER A 212 -7.06 -3.83 9.34
N ILE A 213 -6.73 -5.06 9.71
CA ILE A 213 -6.33 -5.45 11.06
C ILE A 213 -4.92 -6.04 10.99
N TYR A 214 -3.98 -5.36 11.65
CA TYR A 214 -2.56 -5.71 11.65
C TYR A 214 -2.20 -6.62 12.83
N SER A 215 -1.27 -7.55 12.60
CA SER A 215 -0.66 -8.41 13.62
C SER A 215 -1.67 -9.24 14.42
N ALA A 216 -2.72 -9.75 13.76
CA ALA A 216 -3.80 -10.47 14.43
C ALA A 216 -4.34 -11.63 13.59
N ASP A 217 -4.93 -12.63 14.23
CA ASP A 217 -5.69 -13.68 13.54
C ASP A 217 -7.18 -13.33 13.53
N ILE A 218 -7.79 -13.29 12.35
CA ILE A 218 -9.23 -13.10 12.23
C ILE A 218 -9.93 -14.41 12.64
N ILE A 219 -10.78 -14.35 13.67
CA ILE A 219 -11.51 -15.51 14.19
C ILE A 219 -12.88 -15.63 13.54
N SER A 220 -13.61 -14.51 13.49
CA SER A 220 -14.96 -14.46 12.92
C SER A 220 -15.33 -13.02 12.59
N TRP A 221 -16.24 -12.85 11.64
CA TRP A 221 -16.79 -11.56 11.26
C TRP A 221 -18.29 -11.70 11.00
N THR A 222 -18.98 -10.57 10.95
CA THR A 222 -20.40 -10.51 10.62
C THR A 222 -20.68 -9.17 9.95
N PRO A 223 -21.45 -9.13 8.85
CA PRO A 223 -22.09 -10.26 8.15
C PRO A 223 -21.09 -11.12 7.35
N ASN A 224 -21.51 -12.31 6.93
CA ASN A 224 -20.74 -13.15 6.00
C ASN A 224 -21.08 -12.84 4.54
N ASP A 225 -22.33 -12.47 4.28
CA ASP A 225 -22.84 -12.11 2.97
C ASP A 225 -23.75 -10.87 3.04
N ILE A 226 -23.78 -10.12 1.95
CA ILE A 226 -24.58 -8.91 1.81
C ILE A 226 -25.22 -8.90 0.42
N GLN A 227 -26.54 -8.75 0.37
CA GLN A 227 -27.31 -8.77 -0.87
C GLN A 227 -27.15 -7.46 -1.64
N PHE A 228 -27.24 -7.55 -2.98
CA PHE A 228 -27.32 -6.34 -3.80
C PHE A 228 -28.65 -5.63 -3.57
N SER A 229 -28.61 -4.29 -3.57
CA SER A 229 -29.83 -3.51 -3.40
C SER A 229 -30.59 -3.41 -4.71
N SER A 230 -31.75 -4.07 -4.80
CA SER A 230 -32.60 -4.04 -5.99
C SER A 230 -32.96 -2.61 -6.41
N PHE A 231 -33.24 -1.73 -5.44
CA PHE A 231 -33.54 -0.32 -5.71
C PHE A 231 -32.38 0.42 -6.40
N ILE A 232 -31.15 0.17 -5.96
CA ILE A 232 -29.96 0.83 -6.52
C ILE A 232 -29.66 0.26 -7.91
N LEU A 233 -29.74 -1.06 -8.07
CA LEU A 233 -29.52 -1.72 -9.35
C LEU A 233 -30.54 -1.25 -10.41
N GLU A 234 -31.83 -1.16 -10.08
CA GLU A 234 -32.87 -0.62 -10.96
C GLU A 234 -32.59 0.84 -11.36
N THR A 235 -32.03 1.63 -10.44
CA THR A 235 -31.64 3.03 -10.72
C THR A 235 -30.45 3.11 -11.68
N ILE A 236 -29.48 2.20 -11.54
CA ILE A 236 -28.32 2.06 -12.45
C ILE A 236 -28.79 1.65 -13.85
N GLU A 237 -29.68 0.66 -13.95
CA GLU A 237 -30.27 0.21 -15.22
C GLU A 237 -31.00 1.36 -15.92
N LEU A 238 -31.83 2.11 -15.19
CA LEU A 238 -32.55 3.28 -15.73
C LEU A 238 -31.58 4.36 -16.22
N ALA A 239 -30.50 4.62 -15.49
CA ALA A 239 -29.49 5.60 -15.87
C ALA A 239 -28.72 5.19 -17.13
N ALA A 240 -28.32 3.90 -17.22
CA ALA A 240 -27.69 3.32 -18.40
C ALA A 240 -28.60 3.42 -19.64
N PHE A 241 -29.88 3.07 -19.46
CA PHE A 241 -30.89 3.21 -20.52
C PHE A 241 -31.00 4.64 -21.06
N ILE A 242 -30.95 5.65 -20.18
CA ILE A 242 -31.03 7.07 -20.57
C ILE A 242 -29.83 7.51 -21.42
N ILE A 243 -28.63 6.95 -21.18
CA ILE A 243 -27.41 7.25 -21.95
C ILE A 243 -27.24 6.38 -23.21
N GLY A 244 -28.20 5.49 -23.48
CA GLY A 244 -28.21 4.64 -24.66
C GLY A 244 -27.43 3.32 -24.52
N GLU A 245 -27.08 2.94 -23.28
CA GLU A 245 -26.50 1.66 -22.94
C GLU A 245 -27.61 0.72 -22.44
N GLU A 246 -27.67 -0.53 -22.92
CA GLU A 246 -28.58 -1.55 -22.39
C GLU A 246 -27.81 -2.41 -21.38
N ILE A 247 -28.25 -2.44 -20.12
CA ILE A 247 -27.68 -3.26 -19.05
C ILE A 247 -28.80 -4.18 -18.53
N ASP A 248 -28.59 -5.50 -18.52
CA ASP A 248 -29.53 -6.46 -17.94
C ASP A 248 -29.08 -6.85 -16.52
N ILE A 249 -29.69 -6.23 -15.51
CA ILE A 249 -29.39 -6.47 -14.08
C ILE A 249 -30.07 -7.73 -13.52
N SER A 250 -30.99 -8.35 -14.26
CA SER A 250 -31.70 -9.54 -13.76
C SER A 250 -30.78 -10.75 -13.54
N MET A 251 -29.59 -10.74 -14.17
CA MET A 251 -28.56 -11.76 -13.98
C MET A 251 -27.84 -11.65 -12.63
N ILE A 252 -27.78 -10.47 -11.99
CA ILE A 252 -27.06 -10.26 -10.72
C ILE A 252 -27.95 -10.39 -9.47
N GLU A 253 -29.29 -10.46 -9.64
CA GLU A 253 -30.25 -10.54 -8.52
C GLU A 253 -30.12 -11.82 -7.68
N ASN A 254 -29.58 -12.91 -8.25
CA ASN A 254 -29.37 -14.17 -7.52
C ASN A 254 -28.01 -14.24 -6.81
N TYR A 255 -27.17 -13.20 -6.99
CA TYR A 255 -25.83 -13.13 -6.43
C TYR A 255 -25.81 -12.21 -5.22
N SER A 256 -24.82 -12.40 -4.36
CA SER A 256 -24.53 -11.49 -3.27
C SER A 256 -23.02 -11.29 -3.12
N ILE A 257 -22.63 -10.36 -2.26
CA ILE A 257 -21.24 -10.14 -1.90
C ILE A 257 -20.92 -10.94 -0.64
N ALA A 258 -20.03 -11.92 -0.76
CA ALA A 258 -19.42 -12.62 0.35
C ALA A 258 -18.21 -11.81 0.87
N LEU A 259 -18.10 -11.69 2.19
CA LEU A 259 -16.97 -11.06 2.86
C LEU A 259 -15.91 -12.10 3.21
N ASP A 260 -14.66 -11.80 2.86
CA ASP A 260 -13.49 -12.62 3.21
C ASP A 260 -12.31 -11.71 3.59
N TRP A 261 -11.19 -12.30 3.98
CA TRP A 261 -9.99 -11.58 4.39
C TRP A 261 -8.79 -11.99 3.55
N ASP A 262 -8.11 -11.00 2.97
CA ASP A 262 -6.78 -11.18 2.43
C ASP A 262 -5.77 -11.15 3.58
N LYS A 263 -5.10 -12.28 3.79
CA LYS A 263 -4.31 -12.59 4.99
C LYS A 263 -2.83 -12.64 4.63
N SER A 264 -2.21 -11.50 4.33
CA SER A 264 -0.83 -11.44 3.85
C SER A 264 0.07 -10.70 4.84
N ASP A 265 1.18 -11.33 5.23
CA ASP A 265 2.27 -10.73 6.01
C ASP A 265 1.82 -10.08 7.33
N GLY A 266 0.88 -10.74 8.01
CA GLY A 266 0.28 -10.24 9.25
C GLY A 266 -0.66 -9.03 9.05
N ASN A 267 -0.90 -8.58 7.82
CA ASN A 267 -1.94 -7.62 7.47
C ASN A 267 -3.17 -8.37 6.98
N ASN A 268 -4.27 -8.27 7.71
CA ASN A 268 -5.55 -8.85 7.33
C ASN A 268 -6.44 -7.75 6.79
N LYS A 269 -6.69 -7.79 5.49
CA LYS A 269 -7.52 -6.81 4.80
C LYS A 269 -8.86 -7.41 4.42
N LEU A 270 -9.95 -6.71 4.72
CA LEU A 270 -11.29 -7.11 4.28
C LEU A 270 -11.38 -7.04 2.76
N ILE A 271 -11.78 -8.15 2.15
CA ILE A 271 -12.06 -8.26 0.72
C ILE A 271 -13.50 -8.73 0.51
N SER A 272 -13.99 -8.53 -0.71
CA SER A 272 -15.33 -8.90 -1.12
C SER A 272 -15.28 -9.73 -2.39
N THR A 273 -16.08 -10.79 -2.46
CA THR A 273 -16.20 -11.68 -3.63
C THR A 273 -17.67 -11.87 -3.99
N ILE A 274 -17.95 -12.14 -5.27
CA ILE A 274 -19.31 -12.41 -5.75
C ILE A 274 -19.63 -13.89 -5.48
N TYR A 275 -20.76 -14.18 -4.86
CA TYR A 275 -21.16 -15.56 -4.56
C TYR A 275 -22.64 -15.79 -4.87
N ASP A 276 -22.96 -16.95 -5.46
CA ASP A 276 -24.31 -17.43 -5.71
C ASP A 276 -24.73 -18.41 -4.61
N TYR A 277 -25.46 -17.89 -3.62
CA TYR A 277 -26.01 -18.72 -2.54
C TYR A 277 -27.23 -19.54 -2.97
N VAL A 278 -27.83 -19.24 -4.12
CA VAL A 278 -29.00 -19.96 -4.65
C VAL A 278 -28.56 -21.26 -5.34
N ASN A 279 -27.43 -21.24 -6.03
CA ASN A 279 -26.81 -22.39 -6.68
C ASN A 279 -25.34 -22.55 -6.27
N PRO A 280 -25.03 -23.32 -5.22
CA PRO A 280 -23.66 -23.55 -4.74
C PRO A 280 -22.71 -24.08 -5.83
N ASP A 281 -23.23 -24.88 -6.76
CA ASP A 281 -22.48 -25.51 -7.85
C ASP A 281 -22.23 -24.57 -9.05
N ASN A 282 -22.62 -23.29 -8.94
CA ASN A 282 -22.40 -22.33 -10.01
C ASN A 282 -20.88 -22.23 -10.28
N PRO A 283 -20.43 -22.39 -11.55
CA PRO A 283 -19.00 -22.30 -11.89
C PRO A 283 -18.33 -21.01 -11.41
N ILE A 284 -19.08 -19.92 -11.25
CA ILE A 284 -18.54 -18.68 -10.69
C ILE A 284 -18.14 -18.82 -9.21
N ASN A 285 -18.89 -19.59 -8.40
CA ASN A 285 -18.52 -19.87 -7.01
C ASN A 285 -17.22 -20.68 -6.97
N PHE A 286 -17.08 -21.65 -7.87
CA PHE A 286 -15.85 -22.42 -8.04
C PHE A 286 -14.68 -21.54 -8.49
N LEU A 287 -14.87 -20.66 -9.48
CA LEU A 287 -13.83 -19.73 -9.96
C LEU A 287 -13.43 -18.70 -8.90
N MET A 288 -14.39 -18.18 -8.11
CA MET A 288 -14.10 -17.22 -7.02
C MET A 288 -13.34 -17.88 -5.88
N ASN A 289 -13.74 -19.10 -5.48
CA ASN A 289 -13.15 -19.82 -4.36
C ASN A 289 -11.79 -20.45 -4.71
N LEU A 290 -11.64 -21.02 -5.92
CA LEU A 290 -10.44 -21.78 -6.30
C LEU A 290 -9.38 -20.92 -7.01
N LEU A 291 -9.77 -20.05 -7.95
CA LEU A 291 -8.80 -19.25 -8.73
C LEU A 291 -8.56 -17.86 -8.11
N ARG A 292 -9.21 -17.55 -6.99
CA ARG A 292 -9.18 -16.24 -6.31
C ARG A 292 -9.45 -15.06 -7.26
N MET A 293 -10.10 -15.31 -8.39
CA MET A 293 -10.42 -14.29 -9.38
C MET A 293 -11.54 -13.40 -8.83
N GLY A 294 -11.57 -12.11 -9.17
CA GLY A 294 -12.71 -11.25 -8.86
C GLY A 294 -12.77 -10.68 -7.44
N ARG A 295 -11.69 -10.74 -6.66
CA ARG A 295 -11.59 -10.08 -5.35
C ARG A 295 -11.68 -8.56 -5.49
N ILE A 296 -12.63 -7.97 -4.78
CA ILE A 296 -12.77 -6.52 -4.63
C ILE A 296 -12.05 -6.13 -3.33
N PRO A 297 -11.09 -5.19 -3.37
CA PRO A 297 -10.20 -4.89 -2.23
C PRO A 297 -10.87 -4.07 -1.11
N ASN A 298 -12.21 -4.02 -1.10
CA ASN A 298 -13.06 -3.35 -0.12
C ASN A 298 -14.50 -3.87 -0.23
N LEU A 299 -15.36 -3.48 0.70
CA LEU A 299 -16.80 -3.76 0.66
C LEU A 299 -17.54 -2.68 -0.16
N PRO A 300 -18.08 -2.97 -1.37
CA PRO A 300 -18.67 -1.97 -2.27
C PRO A 300 -20.10 -1.60 -1.89
N THR A 301 -20.25 -0.99 -0.73
CA THR A 301 -21.54 -0.65 -0.11
C THR A 301 -22.49 0.21 -0.95
N GLY A 302 -22.02 0.89 -1.98
CA GLY A 302 -22.89 1.71 -2.84
C GLY A 302 -23.74 0.96 -3.85
N ILE A 303 -23.67 -0.38 -3.90
CA ILE A 303 -24.60 -1.22 -4.67
C ILE A 303 -25.27 -2.30 -3.80
N LEU A 304 -25.04 -2.25 -2.49
CA LEU A 304 -25.48 -3.25 -1.54
C LEU A 304 -26.61 -2.70 -0.66
N ASP A 305 -27.36 -3.61 -0.06
CA ASP A 305 -28.33 -3.24 0.96
C ASP A 305 -27.63 -2.64 2.20
N PRO A 306 -28.33 -1.80 2.99
CA PRO A 306 -27.77 -1.16 4.17
C PRO A 306 -27.19 -2.17 5.16
N LEU A 307 -26.04 -1.85 5.73
CA LEU A 307 -25.39 -2.72 6.71
C LEU A 307 -26.07 -2.57 8.06
N ASP A 308 -26.56 -3.66 8.65
CA ASP A 308 -27.16 -3.63 10.00
C ASP A 308 -26.13 -3.86 11.12
N SER A 309 -25.00 -4.51 10.80
CA SER A 309 -23.89 -4.76 11.71
C SER A 309 -22.60 -4.89 10.91
N LEU A 310 -21.45 -4.50 11.48
CA LEU A 310 -20.14 -4.85 10.95
C LEU A 310 -19.20 -5.05 12.13
N THR A 311 -19.02 -6.31 12.50
CA THR A 311 -18.21 -6.69 13.67
C THR A 311 -17.16 -7.70 13.28
N VAL A 312 -15.97 -7.56 13.86
CA VAL A 312 -14.84 -8.46 13.61
C VAL A 312 -14.27 -8.89 14.95
N THR A 313 -14.19 -10.20 15.16
CA THR A 313 -13.51 -10.79 16.31
C THR A 313 -12.15 -11.29 15.85
N TYR A 314 -11.09 -10.79 16.46
CA TYR A 314 -9.71 -11.11 16.11
C TYR A 314 -8.89 -11.43 17.36
N ARG A 315 -7.82 -12.20 17.21
CA ARG A 315 -6.91 -12.57 18.28
C ARG A 315 -5.58 -11.89 18.07
N VAL A 316 -5.08 -11.21 19.08
CA VAL A 316 -3.70 -10.70 19.08
C VAL A 316 -2.86 -11.63 19.94
N GLY A 317 -1.92 -12.32 19.31
CA GLY A 317 -0.97 -13.18 20.01
C GLY A 317 0.06 -12.35 20.79
N PRO A 318 0.76 -12.95 21.79
CA PRO A 318 1.88 -12.28 22.45
C PRO A 318 3.09 -12.06 21.50
N SER A 319 3.17 -12.82 20.41
CA SER A 319 4.16 -12.72 19.33
C SER A 319 3.63 -13.39 18.06
N GLU A 320 4.07 -12.91 16.89
CA GLU A 320 3.80 -13.48 15.58
C GLU A 320 4.73 -14.67 15.28
N PRO A 321 4.32 -15.65 14.45
CA PRO A 321 5.19 -16.73 14.02
C PRO A 321 6.34 -16.18 13.18
N THR A 322 7.57 -16.43 13.62
CA THR A 322 8.78 -15.83 13.03
C THR A 322 9.71 -16.94 12.55
N ALA A 323 9.83 -17.12 11.23
CA ALA A 323 10.73 -18.10 10.63
C ALA A 323 11.96 -17.44 9.98
N SER A 324 12.94 -18.25 9.60
CA SER A 324 13.95 -17.89 8.60
C SER A 324 14.19 -19.06 7.67
N ILE A 325 14.44 -18.77 6.40
CA ILE A 325 14.92 -19.73 5.42
C ILE A 325 16.33 -19.30 4.97
N LYS A 326 17.24 -20.28 4.86
CA LYS A 326 18.62 -20.08 4.41
C LYS A 326 18.96 -21.11 3.37
N LYS A 327 19.76 -20.71 2.38
CA LYS A 327 20.23 -21.56 1.30
C LYS A 327 21.76 -21.58 1.30
N ASP A 328 22.32 -22.65 1.85
CA ASP A 328 23.75 -22.89 1.90
C ASP A 328 24.20 -23.58 0.59
N TYR A 329 24.80 -22.80 -0.31
CA TYR A 329 25.55 -23.31 -1.47
C TYR A 329 26.86 -23.97 -1.03
N ILE A 330 27.04 -25.22 -1.39
CA ILE A 330 28.23 -26.02 -1.13
C ILE A 330 28.90 -26.28 -2.48
N TRP A 331 30.04 -25.62 -2.71
CA TRP A 331 30.84 -25.85 -3.91
C TRP A 331 31.65 -27.13 -3.77
N GLU A 332 31.47 -28.09 -4.69
CA GLU A 332 32.20 -29.35 -4.63
C GLU A 332 33.45 -29.32 -5.53
N SER A 333 33.29 -29.00 -6.82
CA SER A 333 34.41 -29.01 -7.76
C SER A 333 34.17 -28.15 -9.00
N VAL A 334 35.19 -27.38 -9.38
CA VAL A 334 35.20 -26.63 -10.66
C VAL A 334 35.30 -27.58 -11.86
N ASP A 335 35.97 -28.72 -11.71
CA ASP A 335 36.21 -29.64 -12.82
C ASP A 335 34.92 -30.33 -13.28
N THR A 336 34.03 -30.66 -12.34
CA THR A 336 32.74 -31.32 -12.61
C THR A 336 31.56 -30.34 -12.62
N GLY A 337 31.76 -29.14 -12.07
CA GLY A 337 30.70 -28.14 -11.89
C GLY A 337 29.63 -28.58 -10.89
N GLU A 338 29.91 -29.61 -10.11
CA GLU A 338 29.00 -30.18 -9.12
C GLU A 338 28.90 -29.25 -7.91
N TYR A 339 27.67 -29.06 -7.45
CA TYR A 339 27.37 -28.31 -6.25
C TYR A 339 26.12 -28.90 -5.58
N SER A 340 25.99 -28.65 -4.28
CA SER A 340 24.81 -29.01 -3.52
C SER A 340 24.21 -27.76 -2.86
N LEU A 341 22.89 -27.76 -2.69
CA LEU A 341 22.16 -26.71 -1.99
C LEU A 341 21.52 -27.31 -0.74
N ASN A 342 21.93 -26.85 0.43
CA ASN A 342 21.26 -27.19 1.67
C ASN A 342 20.30 -26.06 2.07
N VAL A 343 19.00 -26.33 2.02
CA VAL A 343 17.96 -25.37 2.40
C VAL A 343 17.54 -25.67 3.83
N THR A 344 17.71 -24.69 4.72
CA THR A 344 17.38 -24.82 6.15
C THR A 344 16.31 -23.83 6.55
N LEU A 345 15.26 -24.34 7.17
CA LEU A 345 14.15 -23.59 7.74
C LEU A 345 14.27 -23.63 9.25
N THR A 346 14.19 -22.48 9.92
CA THR A 346 14.28 -22.40 11.37
C THR A 346 13.16 -21.54 11.92
N ASN A 347 12.44 -22.02 12.94
CA ASN A 347 11.56 -21.17 13.72
C ASN A 347 12.41 -20.41 14.76
N ASN A 348 12.72 -19.15 14.47
CA ASN A 348 13.43 -18.26 15.38
C ASN A 348 12.48 -17.53 16.37
N GLY A 349 11.17 -17.73 16.19
CA GLY A 349 10.09 -17.19 16.97
C GLY A 349 9.88 -17.86 18.33
N ASN A 350 9.00 -17.26 19.15
CA ASN A 350 8.50 -17.85 20.41
C ASN A 350 7.17 -18.59 20.19
N THR A 351 6.53 -18.36 19.05
CA THR A 351 5.27 -19.00 18.62
C THR A 351 5.59 -20.07 17.58
N THR A 352 4.86 -21.18 17.61
CA THR A 352 4.96 -22.24 16.59
C THR A 352 4.61 -21.71 15.19
N VAL A 353 5.42 -22.07 14.20
CA VAL A 353 5.18 -21.83 12.77
C VAL A 353 4.38 -23.00 12.22
N TRP A 354 3.25 -22.76 11.58
CA TRP A 354 2.38 -23.80 11.02
C TRP A 354 2.40 -23.79 9.50
N GLY A 355 2.25 -24.96 8.89
CA GLY A 355 1.99 -25.11 7.46
C GLY A 355 0.61 -24.60 7.06
N LYS A 356 0.43 -24.31 5.78
CA LYS A 356 -0.82 -23.86 5.17
C LYS A 356 -1.70 -25.04 4.76
N ASP A 357 -3.00 -24.80 4.73
CA ASP A 357 -3.98 -25.75 4.19
C ASP A 357 -3.94 -25.66 2.64
N ILE A 358 -3.85 -26.79 1.93
CA ILE A 358 -3.65 -26.80 0.45
C ILE A 358 -4.96 -26.60 -0.34
N LEU A 359 -6.14 -26.83 0.25
CA LEU A 359 -7.43 -26.90 -0.47
C LEU A 359 -7.82 -25.67 -1.32
N GLY A 360 -7.16 -24.52 -1.16
CA GLY A 360 -7.39 -23.30 -1.96
C GLY A 360 -6.20 -22.81 -2.82
N ASP A 361 -5.02 -23.44 -2.74
CA ASP A 361 -3.79 -23.01 -3.45
C ASP A 361 -3.37 -24.03 -4.55
N TYR A 362 -4.28 -24.95 -4.90
CA TYR A 362 -3.97 -26.21 -5.58
C TYR A 362 -3.60 -26.12 -7.07
N VAL A 363 -4.01 -25.07 -7.78
CA VAL A 363 -3.89 -25.02 -9.27
C VAL A 363 -2.49 -24.61 -9.75
N ASP A 364 -1.68 -23.95 -8.91
CA ASP A 364 -0.28 -23.64 -9.27
C ASP A 364 0.63 -24.88 -9.17
N ILE A 365 0.26 -25.88 -8.36
CA ILE A 365 1.15 -27.00 -8.02
C ILE A 365 1.09 -28.13 -9.06
N THR A 366 -0.02 -28.24 -9.81
CA THR A 366 -0.32 -29.40 -10.66
C THR A 366 0.40 -29.45 -12.01
N GLU A 367 1.02 -28.35 -12.47
CA GLU A 367 1.71 -28.34 -13.77
C GLU A 367 3.22 -28.63 -13.70
N LEU A 368 3.86 -28.61 -12.52
CA LEU A 368 5.33 -28.60 -12.42
C LEU A 368 5.96 -29.55 -11.40
N ILE A 369 5.25 -29.94 -10.34
CA ILE A 369 5.64 -31.15 -9.60
C ILE A 369 5.16 -32.31 -10.48
N GLU A 370 6.03 -33.29 -10.80
CA GLU A 370 5.56 -34.61 -11.24
C GLU A 370 4.77 -35.21 -10.08
N ILE A 371 3.51 -34.78 -9.95
CA ILE A 371 2.57 -35.35 -9.03
C ILE A 371 2.41 -36.79 -9.53
N PRO A 372 2.73 -37.80 -8.70
CA PRO A 372 2.48 -39.17 -9.11
C PRO A 372 1.01 -39.27 -9.47
N LEU A 373 0.69 -39.97 -10.55
CA LEU A 373 -0.67 -40.21 -11.02
C LEU A 373 -1.64 -40.59 -9.88
N ALA A 374 -1.14 -41.20 -8.79
CA ALA A 374 -1.86 -41.49 -7.56
C ALA A 374 -2.43 -40.26 -6.81
N ALA A 375 -1.76 -39.11 -6.79
CA ALA A 375 -2.33 -37.89 -6.21
C ALA A 375 -3.25 -37.16 -7.17
N GLU A 376 -3.01 -37.22 -8.47
CA GLU A 376 -3.97 -36.76 -9.49
C GLU A 376 -5.29 -37.55 -9.35
N LEU A 377 -5.20 -38.86 -9.15
CA LEU A 377 -6.31 -39.73 -8.77
C LEU A 377 -6.90 -39.38 -7.39
N LEU A 378 -6.09 -39.04 -6.38
CA LEU A 378 -6.56 -38.59 -5.05
C LEU A 378 -7.41 -37.31 -5.16
N ILE A 379 -6.97 -36.36 -5.98
CA ILE A 379 -7.62 -35.07 -6.23
C ILE A 379 -8.90 -35.27 -7.05
N GLU A 380 -8.90 -36.17 -8.04
CA GLU A 380 -10.09 -36.55 -8.79
C GLU A 380 -11.08 -37.41 -7.98
N THR A 381 -10.63 -38.11 -6.92
CA THR A 381 -11.49 -38.96 -6.06
C THR A 381 -12.05 -38.26 -4.83
N ILE A 382 -11.65 -37.02 -4.53
CA ILE A 382 -12.42 -36.15 -3.62
C ILE A 382 -13.77 -35.94 -4.30
N HIS A 383 -14.76 -36.74 -3.89
CA HIS A 383 -16.13 -36.59 -4.34
C HIS A 383 -16.52 -35.11 -4.13
N PRO A 384 -17.19 -34.45 -5.10
CA PRO A 384 -17.52 -33.02 -5.00
C PRO A 384 -18.36 -32.65 -3.77
N ASP A 385 -18.88 -33.65 -3.06
CA ASP A 385 -19.73 -33.53 -1.88
C ASP A 385 -19.02 -33.90 -0.55
N MET A 386 -17.72 -34.22 -0.55
CA MET A 386 -16.95 -34.61 0.65
C MET A 386 -15.78 -33.66 0.91
N THR A 387 -15.57 -33.24 2.16
CA THR A 387 -14.39 -32.49 2.55
C THR A 387 -13.14 -33.39 2.63
N ALA A 388 -11.93 -32.82 2.59
CA ALA A 388 -10.70 -33.61 2.81
C ALA A 388 -10.71 -34.29 4.19
N GLU A 389 -11.34 -33.69 5.20
CA GLU A 389 -11.59 -34.29 6.52
C GLU A 389 -12.49 -35.52 6.43
N GLU A 390 -13.59 -35.45 5.68
CA GLU A 390 -14.52 -36.58 5.47
C GLU A 390 -13.89 -37.71 4.63
N TYR A 391 -13.01 -37.36 3.69
CA TYR A 391 -12.32 -38.32 2.82
C TYR A 391 -11.11 -38.99 3.50
N LEU A 392 -10.30 -38.23 4.24
CA LEU A 392 -9.12 -38.72 4.96
C LEU A 392 -9.45 -39.23 6.37
N GLY A 393 -10.64 -38.93 6.89
CA GLY A 393 -11.07 -39.28 8.24
C GLY A 393 -10.19 -38.68 9.33
N LEU A 394 -9.79 -37.41 9.15
CA LEU A 394 -8.98 -36.61 10.09
C LEU A 394 -9.86 -35.63 10.87
N ASP A 395 -9.49 -35.34 12.12
CA ASP A 395 -10.14 -34.33 12.95
C ASP A 395 -9.84 -32.88 12.48
N GLU A 396 -8.75 -32.67 11.73
CA GLU A 396 -8.29 -31.36 11.20
C GLU A 396 -7.65 -31.54 9.81
N ASN A 397 -7.73 -30.52 8.95
CA ASN A 397 -7.07 -30.49 7.63
C ASN A 397 -5.53 -30.58 7.73
N PRO A 398 -4.86 -31.40 6.89
CA PRO A 398 -3.41 -31.47 6.86
C PRO A 398 -2.78 -30.18 6.34
N LYS A 399 -1.66 -29.81 6.96
CA LYS A 399 -0.96 -28.52 6.79
C LYS A 399 0.44 -28.74 6.27
N PHE A 400 0.89 -27.86 5.36
CA PHE A 400 2.17 -28.00 4.67
C PHE A 400 2.93 -26.67 4.64
N LEU A 401 4.22 -26.74 4.92
CA LEU A 401 5.13 -25.65 4.59
C LEU A 401 5.44 -25.76 3.10
N LEU A 402 5.12 -24.71 2.36
CA LEU A 402 5.28 -24.66 0.91
C LEU A 402 6.58 -23.93 0.59
N ILE A 403 7.43 -24.52 -0.24
CA ILE A 403 8.73 -23.94 -0.60
C ILE A 403 8.88 -23.92 -2.12
N ASP A 404 9.21 -22.75 -2.67
CA ASP A 404 9.70 -22.58 -4.04
C ASP A 404 11.22 -22.40 -3.95
N THR A 405 11.99 -23.42 -4.32
CA THR A 405 13.44 -23.42 -4.08
C THR A 405 14.22 -22.56 -5.07
N PHE A 406 13.64 -22.30 -6.25
CA PHE A 406 14.29 -21.65 -7.39
C PHE A 406 13.61 -20.37 -7.87
N ASP A 407 12.60 -19.87 -7.15
CA ASP A 407 11.77 -18.71 -7.54
C ASP A 407 11.18 -18.88 -8.94
N SER A 408 10.60 -20.06 -9.16
CA SER A 408 9.93 -20.38 -10.42
C SER A 408 8.51 -19.79 -10.50
N GLY A 409 8.01 -19.27 -9.37
CA GLY A 409 6.61 -18.89 -9.17
C GLY A 409 5.75 -20.06 -8.70
N PHE A 410 6.34 -21.23 -8.48
CA PHE A 410 5.66 -22.47 -8.13
C PHE A 410 6.37 -23.18 -6.99
N TYR A 411 5.61 -23.73 -6.03
CA TYR A 411 6.18 -24.51 -4.94
C TYR A 411 6.66 -25.87 -5.45
N ASP A 412 7.95 -26.17 -5.27
CA ASP A 412 8.59 -27.42 -5.70
C ASP A 412 8.79 -28.41 -4.54
N THR A 413 8.75 -27.93 -3.29
CA THR A 413 9.02 -28.72 -2.09
C THR A 413 7.93 -28.50 -1.05
N LEU A 414 7.42 -29.61 -0.50
CA LEU A 414 6.39 -29.64 0.54
C LEU A 414 6.93 -30.32 1.79
N ILE A 415 6.70 -29.71 2.96
CA ILE A 415 7.02 -30.32 4.26
C ILE A 415 5.74 -30.40 5.10
N PRO A 416 5.30 -31.61 5.48
CA PRO A 416 5.89 -32.93 5.16
C PRO A 416 5.76 -33.28 3.67
N ASN A 417 6.65 -34.14 3.15
CA ASN A 417 6.63 -34.55 1.75
C ASN A 417 5.34 -35.31 1.44
N PHE A 418 4.57 -34.77 0.49
CA PHE A 418 3.30 -35.36 0.05
C PHE A 418 3.48 -36.81 -0.44
N LEU A 419 4.60 -37.17 -1.07
CA LEU A 419 4.87 -38.51 -1.61
C LEU A 419 4.99 -39.63 -0.54
N ASN A 420 5.12 -39.26 0.74
CA ASN A 420 5.24 -40.22 1.82
C ASN A 420 3.95 -41.01 2.11
N PHE A 421 2.86 -40.78 1.38
CA PHE A 421 1.73 -41.73 1.31
C PHE A 421 2.19 -43.14 0.87
N SER A 422 3.23 -43.24 0.04
CA SER A 422 3.72 -44.52 -0.53
C SER A 422 4.35 -45.48 0.48
N SER A 423 4.62 -45.03 1.71
CA SER A 423 5.02 -45.91 2.82
C SER A 423 3.85 -46.78 3.35
N LEU A 424 2.63 -46.60 2.83
CA LEU A 424 1.40 -47.34 3.16
C LEU A 424 1.09 -48.50 2.19
N SER A 425 2.07 -49.09 1.48
CA SER A 425 1.80 -50.29 0.67
C SER A 425 1.51 -51.49 1.59
N PHE A 426 0.24 -51.84 1.78
CA PHE A 426 -0.17 -53.07 2.44
C PHE A 426 -0.76 -54.07 1.43
N MET A 427 -0.36 -55.33 1.63
CA MET A 427 -0.81 -56.58 0.99
C MET A 427 -0.05 -57.05 -0.26
N ASP A 428 0.91 -57.94 -0.02
CA ASP A 428 1.52 -58.84 -1.02
C ASP A 428 0.61 -60.04 -1.43
N ASP A 429 -0.68 -60.06 -1.04
CA ASP A 429 -1.49 -61.31 -1.07
C ASP A 429 -2.93 -61.16 -1.61
N VAL A 430 -3.16 -60.30 -2.61
CA VAL A 430 -4.47 -60.21 -3.32
C VAL A 430 -4.37 -60.74 -4.75
N GLU A 431 -3.99 -62.01 -4.88
CA GLU A 431 -3.94 -62.71 -6.17
C GLU A 431 -5.34 -63.16 -6.68
N ASN A 432 -6.45 -62.64 -6.14
CA ASN A 432 -7.79 -63.24 -6.39
C ASN A 432 -8.98 -62.30 -6.60
N LEU A 433 -8.83 -61.00 -6.80
CA LEU A 433 -9.98 -60.12 -7.05
C LEU A 433 -9.82 -59.23 -8.30
N VAL A 434 -10.51 -59.69 -9.34
CA VAL A 434 -11.17 -58.92 -10.41
C VAL A 434 -10.35 -58.60 -11.67
N ASN A 435 -10.74 -59.31 -12.75
CA ASN A 435 -10.44 -59.05 -14.16
C ASN A 435 -10.78 -57.61 -14.59
N LEU A 436 -9.77 -56.75 -14.71
CA LEU A 436 -9.74 -55.66 -15.68
C LEU A 436 -8.61 -55.95 -16.67
N ASP A 437 -8.88 -55.75 -17.97
CA ASP A 437 -7.99 -56.16 -19.06
C ASP A 437 -6.75 -55.27 -19.12
N MET A 438 -5.72 -55.65 -18.37
CA MET A 438 -4.42 -55.00 -18.23
C MET A 438 -3.67 -54.78 -19.56
N ASN A 439 -4.08 -55.42 -20.66
CA ASN A 439 -3.42 -55.25 -21.94
C ASN A 439 -3.75 -53.93 -22.65
N GLU A 440 -4.92 -53.33 -22.40
CA GLU A 440 -5.26 -52.01 -22.97
C GLU A 440 -4.57 -50.86 -22.22
N LEU A 441 -4.40 -50.99 -20.90
CA LEU A 441 -3.62 -50.05 -20.08
C LEU A 441 -2.11 -50.15 -20.39
N MET A 442 -1.56 -51.35 -20.51
CA MET A 442 -0.15 -51.57 -20.87
C MET A 442 0.28 -50.99 -22.22
N LEU A 443 -0.65 -50.84 -23.18
CA LEU A 443 -0.39 -50.21 -24.48
C LEU A 443 -0.41 -48.67 -24.42
N MET A 444 -1.05 -48.08 -23.40
CA MET A 444 -0.95 -46.64 -23.14
C MET A 444 0.32 -46.26 -22.35
N PHE A 445 0.90 -47.20 -21.58
CA PHE A 445 2.06 -46.94 -20.71
C PHE A 445 3.43 -47.31 -21.30
N SER A 446 3.51 -47.80 -22.54
CA SER A 446 4.80 -48.16 -23.15
C SER A 446 5.62 -46.97 -23.66
N ASP A 447 5.03 -45.77 -23.74
CA ASP A 447 5.71 -44.57 -24.23
C ASP A 447 6.34 -43.72 -23.11
N PHE A 448 6.10 -44.06 -21.84
CA PHE A 448 6.71 -43.40 -20.67
C PHE A 448 7.52 -44.42 -19.87
N ASN A 449 8.81 -44.13 -19.68
CA ASN A 449 9.82 -45.02 -19.10
C ASN A 449 9.71 -45.14 -17.56
N ILE A 450 8.49 -45.27 -17.01
CA ILE A 450 8.16 -45.24 -15.55
C ILE A 450 7.76 -46.64 -15.03
N LEU A 451 8.08 -47.71 -15.74
CA LEU A 451 7.59 -49.07 -15.38
C LEU A 451 8.38 -49.81 -14.28
N ASN A 452 9.34 -49.18 -13.60
CA ASN A 452 10.14 -49.84 -12.56
C ASN A 452 9.83 -49.41 -11.12
N LEU A 453 8.88 -48.52 -10.86
CA LEU A 453 8.71 -47.93 -9.51
C LEU A 453 7.30 -47.93 -8.91
N ILE A 454 6.25 -48.38 -9.60
CA ILE A 454 4.89 -48.31 -9.03
C ILE A 454 4.09 -49.59 -9.29
N ASN A 455 3.77 -50.32 -8.22
CA ASN A 455 2.84 -51.46 -8.21
C ASN A 455 1.45 -50.90 -7.81
N PHE A 456 0.49 -50.87 -8.73
CA PHE A 456 -0.75 -50.08 -8.63
C PHE A 456 -1.97 -50.81 -8.02
N ASP A 457 -1.82 -52.00 -7.46
CA ASP A 457 -2.99 -52.85 -7.15
C ASP A 457 -3.68 -52.61 -5.77
N THR A 458 -3.23 -51.69 -4.91
CA THR A 458 -3.77 -51.60 -3.52
C THR A 458 -3.86 -50.21 -2.85
N LEU A 459 -4.20 -49.13 -3.56
CA LEU A 459 -4.50 -47.85 -2.91
C LEU A 459 -5.92 -47.82 -2.28
N ASN A 460 -6.04 -48.34 -1.05
CA ASN A 460 -7.14 -48.02 -0.14
C ASN A 460 -6.58 -47.10 0.97
N LEU A 461 -7.09 -45.88 1.09
CA LEU A 461 -6.68 -44.93 2.14
C LEU A 461 -7.45 -45.21 3.43
N TYR A 462 -6.73 -45.35 4.55
CA TYR A 462 -7.22 -45.83 5.84
C TYR A 462 -7.16 -44.71 6.91
N SER A 463 -8.23 -44.57 7.72
CA SER A 463 -8.32 -43.62 8.85
C SER A 463 -7.98 -44.28 10.20
N PRO A 464 -7.44 -43.54 11.20
CA PRO A 464 -7.22 -44.03 12.56
C PRO A 464 -8.48 -44.57 13.26
N HIS A 465 -9.65 -43.97 13.00
CA HIS A 465 -10.92 -44.41 13.60
C HIS A 465 -11.37 -45.78 13.08
N PHE A 466 -10.97 -46.13 11.87
CA PHE A 466 -11.25 -47.44 11.29
C PHE A 466 -10.41 -48.55 11.94
N VAL A 467 -9.21 -48.25 12.48
CA VAL A 467 -8.41 -49.20 13.26
C VAL A 467 -9.15 -49.56 14.56
N ASP A 468 -9.69 -48.55 15.25
CA ASP A 468 -10.52 -48.77 16.44
C ASP A 468 -11.83 -49.52 16.11
N ASP A 469 -12.48 -49.23 14.98
CA ASP A 469 -13.68 -49.94 14.53
C ASP A 469 -13.39 -51.39 14.10
N ILE A 470 -12.33 -51.67 13.35
CA ILE A 470 -11.92 -53.03 12.97
C ILE A 470 -11.66 -53.88 14.21
N ILE A 471 -10.91 -53.34 15.19
CA ILE A 471 -10.57 -54.03 16.43
C ILE A 471 -11.82 -54.23 17.29
N THR A 472 -12.69 -53.21 17.36
CA THR A 472 -13.94 -53.27 18.14
C THR A 472 -14.95 -54.25 17.55
N TYR A 473 -15.03 -54.36 16.22
CA TYR A 473 -15.96 -55.25 15.52
C TYR A 473 -15.35 -56.60 15.10
N GLY A 474 -14.05 -56.82 15.35
CA GLY A 474 -13.33 -58.06 15.02
C GLY A 474 -13.28 -58.38 13.52
N LEU A 475 -13.39 -57.36 12.67
CA LEU A 475 -13.31 -57.52 11.22
C LEU A 475 -11.86 -57.76 10.81
N PHE A 476 -11.62 -58.61 9.82
CA PHE A 476 -10.29 -58.92 9.24
C PHE A 476 -9.21 -59.51 10.17
N GLY A 477 -9.52 -59.83 11.42
CA GLY A 477 -8.58 -60.53 12.32
C GLY A 477 -7.44 -59.66 12.85
N ALA A 478 -7.58 -58.32 12.80
CA ALA A 478 -6.62 -57.41 13.38
C ALA A 478 -6.49 -57.62 14.90
N THR A 479 -5.25 -57.67 15.37
CA THR A 479 -4.87 -57.90 16.77
C THR A 479 -4.45 -56.60 17.45
N GLU A 480 -4.31 -56.63 18.77
CA GLU A 480 -3.83 -55.49 19.56
C GLU A 480 -2.36 -55.12 19.21
N ASP A 481 -1.58 -56.08 18.70
CA ASP A 481 -0.22 -55.85 18.19
C ASP A 481 -0.23 -55.11 16.83
N ASP A 482 -1.26 -55.33 16.00
CA ASP A 482 -1.43 -54.61 14.73
C ASP A 482 -1.79 -53.15 14.98
N ARG A 483 -2.51 -52.84 16.08
CA ARG A 483 -2.81 -51.47 16.52
C ARG A 483 -1.54 -50.66 16.76
N GLU A 484 -0.62 -51.21 17.56
CA GLU A 484 0.63 -50.54 17.91
C GLU A 484 1.49 -50.30 16.65
N PHE A 485 1.48 -51.24 15.72
CA PHE A 485 2.16 -51.09 14.44
C PHE A 485 1.54 -49.99 13.56
N TYR A 486 0.20 -49.93 13.43
CA TYR A 486 -0.47 -48.87 12.67
C TYR A 486 -0.32 -47.48 13.33
N GLU A 487 -0.46 -47.38 14.66
CA GLU A 487 -0.22 -46.13 15.40
C GLU A 487 1.22 -45.62 15.18
N ASN A 488 2.22 -46.51 15.21
CA ASN A 488 3.62 -46.16 14.92
C ASN A 488 3.86 -45.74 13.46
N LEU A 489 3.10 -46.28 12.51
CA LEU A 489 3.20 -45.91 11.10
C LEU A 489 2.64 -44.50 10.84
N TYR A 490 1.48 -44.17 11.42
CA TYR A 490 0.86 -42.85 11.28
C TYR A 490 1.58 -41.76 12.08
N ALA A 491 2.23 -42.11 13.21
CA ALA A 491 3.03 -41.20 14.04
C ALA A 491 4.48 -41.01 13.55
N ASN A 492 4.83 -41.52 12.36
CA ASN A 492 6.16 -41.37 11.77
C ASN A 492 6.52 -39.87 11.57
N GLU A 493 7.79 -39.51 11.77
CA GLU A 493 8.36 -38.16 11.57
C GLU A 493 8.25 -37.63 10.13
N ASN A 494 7.95 -38.52 9.18
CA ASN A 494 7.77 -38.18 7.77
C ASN A 494 6.32 -38.33 7.29
N SER A 495 5.40 -38.74 8.18
CA SER A 495 3.99 -38.95 7.86
C SER A 495 3.23 -37.63 7.75
N ILE A 496 2.48 -37.46 6.66
CA ILE A 496 1.51 -36.38 6.51
C ILE A 496 0.37 -36.47 7.53
N MET A 497 0.05 -37.67 8.03
CA MET A 497 -1.02 -37.86 9.01
C MET A 497 -0.59 -37.55 10.44
N ASN A 498 0.66 -37.15 10.66
CA ASN A 498 1.17 -36.74 11.96
C ASN A 498 1.11 -35.20 12.11
N PRO A 499 0.21 -34.65 12.95
CA PRO A 499 0.10 -33.21 13.15
C PRO A 499 1.33 -32.54 13.77
N ASP A 500 2.29 -33.32 14.29
CA ASP A 500 3.58 -32.79 14.73
C ASP A 500 4.49 -32.38 13.56
N ASN A 501 4.26 -32.93 12.36
CA ASN A 501 5.04 -32.61 11.15
C ASN A 501 4.49 -31.38 10.40
N TRP A 502 3.28 -30.94 10.73
CA TRP A 502 2.61 -29.77 10.15
C TRP A 502 3.17 -28.44 10.65
N LYS A 503 4.14 -28.47 11.55
CA LYS A 503 4.58 -27.31 12.30
C LYS A 503 6.06 -27.37 12.64
N ILE A 504 6.68 -26.21 12.80
CA ILE A 504 8.03 -26.06 13.36
C ILE A 504 7.88 -25.38 14.71
N ASN A 505 8.20 -26.10 15.78
CA ASN A 505 8.18 -25.56 17.14
C ASN A 505 9.30 -24.52 17.35
N PRO A 506 9.16 -23.58 18.30
CA PRO A 506 10.18 -22.60 18.63
C PRO A 506 11.57 -23.22 18.80
N GLY A 507 12.56 -22.70 18.06
CA GLY A 507 13.95 -23.17 18.07
C GLY A 507 14.21 -24.46 17.29
N ALA A 508 13.18 -25.13 16.74
CA ALA A 508 13.36 -26.27 15.87
C ALA A 508 13.74 -25.83 14.45
N SER A 509 14.41 -26.70 13.72
CA SER A 509 14.76 -26.50 12.31
C SER A 509 14.45 -27.75 11.50
N HIS A 510 14.16 -27.56 10.22
CA HIS A 510 14.06 -28.60 9.23
C HIS A 510 14.99 -28.25 8.06
N SER A 511 15.69 -29.24 7.50
CA SER A 511 16.61 -29.03 6.39
C SER A 511 16.46 -30.14 5.36
N TYR A 512 16.60 -29.79 4.09
CA TYR A 512 16.73 -30.76 3.00
C TYR A 512 17.88 -30.33 2.08
N VAL A 513 18.47 -31.31 1.40
CA VAL A 513 19.61 -31.11 0.50
C VAL A 513 19.20 -31.46 -0.91
N LEU A 514 19.47 -30.55 -1.85
CA LEU A 514 19.43 -30.81 -3.28
C LEU A 514 20.85 -31.18 -3.74
N ASP A 515 21.05 -32.46 -3.95
CA ASP A 515 22.29 -33.06 -4.43
C ASP A 515 22.27 -33.22 -5.97
N ASP A 516 23.41 -33.61 -6.56
CA ASP A 516 23.58 -33.89 -7.99
C ASP A 516 23.29 -32.71 -8.94
N LEU A 517 23.36 -31.46 -8.45
CA LEU A 517 23.27 -30.27 -9.30
C LEU A 517 24.61 -30.04 -10.00
N SER A 518 24.57 -29.65 -11.29
CA SER A 518 25.78 -29.43 -12.07
C SER A 518 25.66 -28.25 -13.02
N LEU A 519 26.70 -27.41 -13.04
CA LEU A 519 26.89 -26.33 -14.01
C LEU A 519 27.47 -26.83 -15.35
N PHE A 520 27.86 -28.10 -15.45
CA PHE A 520 28.45 -28.70 -16.66
C PHE A 520 27.66 -28.44 -17.95
N PRO A 521 26.31 -28.50 -17.97
CA PRO A 521 25.52 -28.21 -19.18
C PRO A 521 25.65 -26.76 -19.67
N LEU A 522 26.08 -25.83 -18.80
CA LEU A 522 26.25 -24.40 -19.11
C LEU A 522 27.67 -24.05 -19.55
N TYR A 523 28.58 -25.02 -19.64
CA TYR A 523 29.97 -24.75 -20.01
C TYR A 523 30.09 -24.38 -21.48
N ASP A 524 30.55 -23.15 -21.71
CA ASP A 524 31.03 -22.71 -23.01
C ASP A 524 32.56 -22.59 -22.99
N TYR A 525 33.16 -22.56 -24.18
CA TYR A 525 34.61 -22.61 -24.32
C TYR A 525 35.09 -21.72 -25.46
N ASP A 526 36.05 -20.85 -25.15
CA ASP A 526 36.70 -19.97 -26.09
C ASP A 526 37.97 -20.59 -26.67
N GLU A 527 38.16 -20.48 -27.97
CA GLU A 527 39.38 -20.93 -28.63
C GLU A 527 40.58 -20.07 -28.21
N ILE A 528 41.59 -20.70 -27.58
CA ILE A 528 42.89 -20.08 -27.31
C ILE A 528 43.78 -20.23 -28.54
N LYS A 529 43.85 -21.46 -29.09
CA LYS A 529 44.81 -21.80 -30.13
C LYS A 529 44.44 -23.06 -30.92
N THR A 530 44.42 -22.96 -32.26
CA THR A 530 44.50 -24.14 -33.13
C THR A 530 45.94 -24.46 -33.55
N LEU A 531 46.30 -25.74 -33.48
CA LEU A 531 47.55 -26.35 -33.88
C LEU A 531 47.30 -27.30 -35.06
N ASN A 532 48.18 -27.23 -36.06
CA ASN A 532 48.21 -28.19 -37.17
C ASN A 532 49.36 -29.17 -36.94
N PHE A 533 49.29 -30.35 -37.56
CA PHE A 533 50.41 -31.30 -37.45
C PHE A 533 51.66 -30.81 -38.17
N THR A 534 52.80 -31.31 -37.72
CA THR A 534 54.13 -31.00 -38.24
C THR A 534 54.38 -31.80 -39.52
N TYR A 535 54.91 -31.15 -40.56
CA TYR A 535 55.29 -31.81 -41.83
C TYR A 535 56.78 -31.55 -42.16
N ASN A 536 57.64 -31.64 -41.15
CA ASN A 536 59.09 -31.49 -41.30
C ASN A 536 59.78 -32.77 -40.79
N PRO A 537 60.71 -33.39 -41.54
CA PRO A 537 61.42 -34.57 -41.08
C PRO A 537 62.19 -34.27 -39.78
N PRO A 538 62.19 -35.16 -38.77
CA PRO A 538 61.63 -36.52 -38.72
C PRO A 538 60.19 -36.62 -38.19
N LEU A 539 59.46 -35.52 -38.03
CA LEU A 539 58.15 -35.44 -37.35
C LEU A 539 56.95 -35.34 -38.31
N GLU A 540 57.12 -35.79 -39.56
CA GLU A 540 56.03 -35.88 -40.53
C GLU A 540 55.01 -36.95 -40.11
N PRO A 541 53.73 -36.85 -40.55
CA PRO A 541 52.75 -37.90 -40.27
C PRO A 541 53.26 -39.26 -40.73
N PHE A 542 53.25 -40.22 -39.81
CA PHE A 542 53.80 -41.54 -40.04
C PHE A 542 52.66 -42.52 -40.25
N LEU A 543 52.61 -43.15 -41.43
CA LEU A 543 51.62 -44.16 -41.83
C LEU A 543 52.24 -45.57 -41.67
N PRO A 544 52.19 -46.19 -40.48
CA PRO A 544 52.71 -47.54 -40.24
C PRO A 544 51.94 -48.66 -40.96
N ILE A 545 50.63 -48.49 -41.20
CA ILE A 545 49.73 -49.50 -41.78
C ILE A 545 48.78 -48.80 -42.75
N GLY A 546 48.75 -49.27 -44.00
CA GLY A 546 48.05 -48.62 -45.11
C GLY A 546 49.01 -48.07 -46.17
N ASN A 547 48.47 -47.68 -47.33
CA ASN A 547 49.27 -47.17 -48.45
C ASN A 547 48.73 -45.83 -48.95
N THR A 548 49.60 -44.83 -49.08
CA THR A 548 49.25 -43.55 -49.71
C THR A 548 49.07 -43.74 -51.23
N VAL A 549 48.05 -43.12 -51.80
CA VAL A 549 47.79 -43.13 -53.25
C VAL A 549 48.75 -42.17 -53.95
N ASP A 550 49.37 -42.63 -55.04
CA ASP A 550 50.31 -41.86 -55.86
C ASP A 550 49.77 -40.47 -56.23
N GLY A 551 50.57 -39.44 -55.95
CA GLY A 551 50.23 -38.04 -56.25
C GLY A 551 49.52 -37.28 -55.12
N THR A 552 49.29 -37.93 -53.97
CA THR A 552 48.86 -37.28 -52.73
C THR A 552 49.88 -37.52 -51.61
N ASP A 553 49.97 -36.61 -50.65
CA ASP A 553 50.82 -36.75 -49.47
C ASP A 553 50.14 -36.12 -48.26
N ALA A 554 50.74 -36.29 -47.07
CA ALA A 554 50.14 -35.80 -45.84
C ALA A 554 50.07 -34.26 -45.76
N ASN A 555 50.83 -33.50 -46.56
CA ASN A 555 50.75 -32.03 -46.54
C ASN A 555 49.42 -31.53 -47.12
N ALA A 556 48.75 -32.32 -47.96
CA ALA A 556 47.39 -32.02 -48.43
C ALA A 556 46.40 -31.94 -47.26
N ALA A 557 46.57 -32.75 -46.21
CA ALA A 557 45.67 -32.78 -45.06
C ALA A 557 45.92 -31.68 -44.01
N LYS A 558 46.77 -30.68 -44.29
CA LYS A 558 47.28 -29.74 -43.27
C LYS A 558 46.34 -28.58 -42.96
N ILE A 559 45.54 -28.17 -43.94
CA ILE A 559 44.57 -27.07 -43.84
C ILE A 559 43.34 -27.45 -44.64
N TYR A 560 42.16 -27.04 -44.19
CA TYR A 560 40.92 -27.31 -44.91
C TYR A 560 40.90 -26.51 -46.23
N ASP A 561 41.20 -27.17 -47.35
CA ASP A 561 41.27 -26.53 -48.66
C ASP A 561 40.73 -27.41 -49.80
N LEU A 562 40.09 -28.55 -49.46
CA LEU A 562 39.55 -29.56 -50.37
C LEU A 562 40.63 -30.32 -51.16
N ASN A 563 41.90 -30.25 -50.76
CA ASN A 563 42.97 -31.13 -51.27
C ASN A 563 43.17 -32.31 -50.32
N TYR A 564 42.98 -33.53 -50.82
CA TYR A 564 42.95 -34.70 -49.94
C TYR A 564 44.27 -35.48 -49.93
N TRP A 565 44.69 -35.92 -48.74
CA TRP A 565 45.62 -37.04 -48.59
C TRP A 565 44.84 -38.36 -48.71
N ASN A 566 45.05 -39.07 -49.81
CA ASN A 566 44.32 -40.30 -50.10
C ASN A 566 45.10 -41.53 -49.63
N ILE A 567 44.47 -42.37 -48.81
CA ILE A 567 45.06 -43.54 -48.16
C ILE A 567 44.17 -44.75 -48.43
N THR A 568 44.78 -45.89 -48.78
CA THR A 568 44.10 -47.17 -48.97
C THR A 568 44.45 -48.13 -47.84
N SER A 569 43.47 -48.87 -47.34
CA SER A 569 43.67 -49.84 -46.26
C SER A 569 44.61 -50.98 -46.62
N GLU A 570 45.20 -51.59 -45.59
CA GLU A 570 46.05 -52.79 -45.68
C GLU A 570 45.43 -53.95 -44.91
N ASN A 571 45.47 -55.14 -45.50
CA ASN A 571 44.87 -56.34 -44.94
C ASN A 571 45.75 -56.95 -43.84
N LEU A 572 45.20 -57.09 -42.63
CA LEU A 572 45.85 -57.78 -41.51
C LEU A 572 44.87 -58.77 -40.85
N GLY A 573 44.83 -59.99 -41.38
CA GLY A 573 44.00 -61.07 -40.82
C GLY A 573 42.57 -61.03 -41.38
N GLU A 574 41.57 -60.88 -40.51
CA GLU A 574 40.15 -60.80 -40.91
C GLU A 574 39.68 -59.37 -41.21
N ASN A 575 40.51 -58.37 -40.91
CA ASN A 575 40.17 -56.94 -41.07
C ASN A 575 41.19 -56.19 -41.93
N GLU A 576 40.75 -55.05 -42.45
CA GLU A 576 41.50 -54.04 -43.17
C GLU A 576 41.77 -52.85 -42.25
N TYR A 577 43.02 -52.37 -42.25
CA TYR A 577 43.51 -51.36 -41.31
C TYR A 577 44.08 -50.14 -42.03
N ILE A 578 43.86 -48.97 -41.45
CA ILE A 578 44.65 -47.76 -41.67
C ILE A 578 45.10 -47.27 -40.30
N SER A 579 46.40 -47.02 -40.09
CA SER A 579 46.90 -46.45 -38.84
C SER A 579 47.84 -45.31 -39.18
N ILE A 580 47.61 -44.14 -38.59
CA ILE A 580 48.37 -42.89 -38.86
C ILE A 580 48.75 -42.25 -37.53
N TYR A 581 50.01 -41.86 -37.40
CA TYR A 581 50.50 -41.02 -36.30
C TYR A 581 50.66 -39.58 -36.77
N PHE A 582 50.19 -38.64 -35.98
CA PHE A 582 50.39 -37.21 -36.17
C PHE A 582 51.16 -36.62 -34.99
N THR A 583 52.09 -35.72 -35.28
CA THR A 583 52.79 -34.93 -34.26
C THR A 583 52.39 -33.48 -34.36
N PHE A 584 51.74 -32.95 -33.33
CA PHE A 584 51.42 -31.54 -33.20
C PHE A 584 52.51 -30.87 -32.39
N LYS A 585 53.16 -29.85 -32.97
CA LYS A 585 54.16 -29.06 -32.26
C LYS A 585 53.76 -27.60 -32.33
N ASN A 586 53.77 -26.94 -31.18
CA ASN A 586 53.47 -25.52 -31.13
C ASN A 586 54.75 -24.70 -31.38
N ASP A 587 54.69 -23.85 -32.39
CA ASP A 587 55.80 -22.97 -32.82
C ASP A 587 55.64 -21.53 -32.27
N SER A 588 54.61 -21.27 -31.47
CA SER A 588 54.26 -19.95 -30.91
C SER A 588 54.10 -19.99 -29.39
N ILE A 589 54.08 -18.85 -28.69
CA ILE A 589 53.75 -18.82 -27.26
C ILE A 589 52.22 -19.00 -27.13
N ILE A 590 51.78 -19.98 -26.33
CA ILE A 590 50.38 -20.08 -25.88
C ILE A 590 50.28 -19.25 -24.60
N ASP A 591 49.27 -18.40 -24.50
CA ASP A 591 49.04 -17.55 -23.33
C ASP A 591 48.37 -18.33 -22.20
N PHE A 592 49.17 -19.09 -21.46
CA PHE A 592 48.75 -19.71 -20.19
C PHE A 592 48.90 -18.79 -18.98
N GLU A 593 49.28 -17.50 -19.18
CA GLU A 593 49.24 -16.52 -18.08
C GLU A 593 47.81 -16.04 -17.83
N ASN A 594 46.99 -15.95 -18.89
CA ASN A 594 45.60 -15.50 -18.81
C ASN A 594 44.54 -16.58 -19.09
N ASN A 595 44.92 -17.78 -19.58
CA ASN A 595 43.98 -18.84 -19.96
C ASN A 595 44.39 -20.21 -19.39
N THR A 596 43.44 -21.11 -19.22
CA THR A 596 43.64 -22.50 -18.77
C THR A 596 43.44 -23.53 -19.91
N LEU A 597 44.00 -24.74 -19.75
CA LEU A 597 43.83 -25.84 -20.71
C LEU A 597 42.63 -26.69 -20.28
N ASP A 598 41.43 -26.28 -20.68
CA ASP A 598 40.18 -26.91 -20.18
C ASP A 598 39.55 -27.89 -21.18
N ARG A 599 39.79 -27.67 -22.48
CA ARG A 599 39.26 -28.56 -23.53
C ARG A 599 40.21 -28.70 -24.70
N LEU A 600 40.30 -29.94 -25.20
CA LEU A 600 40.92 -30.24 -26.49
C LEU A 600 39.84 -30.67 -27.47
N ASP A 601 39.77 -29.98 -28.61
CA ASP A 601 38.88 -30.32 -29.71
C ASP A 601 39.73 -30.75 -30.91
N TYR A 602 39.66 -32.04 -31.25
CA TYR A 602 40.30 -32.57 -32.45
C TYR A 602 39.27 -32.70 -33.55
N LEU A 603 39.52 -32.03 -34.67
CA LEU A 603 38.68 -32.05 -35.84
C LEU A 603 39.45 -32.64 -37.02
N ILE A 604 38.94 -33.76 -37.54
CA ILE A 604 39.48 -34.43 -38.72
C ILE A 604 38.42 -34.39 -39.81
N ASP A 605 38.66 -33.63 -40.87
CA ASP A 605 37.78 -33.58 -42.02
C ASP A 605 38.20 -34.66 -43.02
N TYR A 606 37.25 -35.51 -43.41
CA TYR A 606 37.52 -36.69 -44.22
C TYR A 606 36.41 -37.00 -45.22
N ARG A 607 36.76 -37.83 -46.21
CA ARG A 607 35.82 -38.58 -47.04
C ARG A 607 36.22 -40.04 -47.06
N SER A 608 35.24 -40.92 -46.99
CA SER A 608 35.44 -42.36 -47.08
C SER A 608 34.49 -42.96 -48.10
N ASN A 609 34.92 -44.05 -48.74
CA ASN A 609 34.04 -44.87 -49.59
C ASN A 609 33.10 -45.76 -48.76
N LEU A 610 33.31 -45.86 -47.45
CA LEU A 610 32.46 -46.54 -46.48
C LEU A 610 31.89 -45.55 -45.47
N THR A 611 30.70 -45.84 -44.95
CA THR A 611 30.16 -45.13 -43.80
C THR A 611 30.89 -45.61 -42.53
N LEU A 612 31.67 -44.73 -41.92
CA LEU A 612 32.38 -45.05 -40.68
C LEU A 612 31.42 -44.94 -39.49
N ASN A 613 31.55 -45.83 -38.53
CA ASN A 613 30.88 -45.75 -37.24
C ASN A 613 31.90 -45.72 -36.10
N GLN A 614 31.44 -45.47 -34.86
CA GLN A 614 32.32 -45.39 -33.69
C GLN A 614 33.11 -46.67 -33.44
N SER A 615 32.60 -47.85 -33.82
CA SER A 615 33.33 -49.12 -33.67
C SER A 615 34.46 -49.32 -34.70
N ASN A 616 34.52 -48.48 -35.73
CA ASN A 616 35.56 -48.55 -36.77
C ASN A 616 36.72 -47.61 -36.53
N VAL A 617 36.59 -46.62 -35.64
CA VAL A 617 37.58 -45.55 -35.46
C VAL A 617 38.12 -45.59 -34.04
N PHE A 618 39.41 -45.85 -33.90
CA PHE A 618 40.13 -45.83 -32.64
C PHE A 618 41.09 -44.66 -32.61
N LEU A 619 40.92 -43.77 -31.64
CA LEU A 619 41.75 -42.60 -31.41
C LEU A 619 42.54 -42.82 -30.13
N GLU A 620 43.87 -42.72 -30.21
CA GLU A 620 44.76 -42.95 -29.09
C GLU A 620 45.76 -41.80 -28.95
N PHE A 621 46.03 -41.38 -27.72
CA PHE A 621 46.97 -40.30 -27.39
C PHE A 621 48.15 -40.81 -26.59
N TYR A 622 49.34 -40.34 -26.93
CA TYR A 622 50.53 -40.68 -26.18
C TYR A 622 50.52 -39.95 -24.83
N ASN A 623 50.57 -40.73 -23.74
CA ASN A 623 50.66 -40.18 -22.40
C ASN A 623 52.13 -39.88 -22.05
N HIS A 624 52.48 -38.59 -22.02
CA HIS A 624 53.82 -38.11 -21.69
C HIS A 624 54.13 -38.21 -20.19
N SER A 625 53.11 -38.28 -19.33
CA SER A 625 53.24 -38.44 -17.86
C SER A 625 53.54 -39.88 -17.42
N ALA A 626 53.34 -40.87 -18.30
CA ALA A 626 53.58 -42.30 -18.01
C ALA A 626 55.07 -42.72 -18.00
N GLY A 627 56.02 -41.78 -18.17
CA GLY A 627 57.47 -42.05 -18.13
C GLY A 627 57.99 -42.85 -19.35
N ASP A 628 59.15 -43.49 -19.20
CA ASP A 628 59.90 -44.19 -20.28
C ASP A 628 59.15 -45.37 -20.95
N THR A 629 57.98 -45.78 -20.42
CA THR A 629 57.17 -46.87 -20.99
C THR A 629 56.10 -46.41 -21.98
N GLY A 630 55.81 -45.10 -22.06
CA GLY A 630 55.01 -44.46 -23.11
C GLY A 630 53.80 -45.24 -23.62
N GLU A 631 52.67 -45.17 -22.93
CA GLU A 631 51.44 -45.83 -23.35
C GLU A 631 50.54 -44.88 -24.16
N PHE A 632 49.92 -45.44 -25.20
CA PHE A 632 48.85 -44.79 -25.95
C PHE A 632 47.52 -45.09 -25.26
N ASN A 633 46.84 -44.05 -24.78
CA ASN A 633 45.54 -44.17 -24.13
C ASN A 633 44.43 -43.98 -25.17
N ALA A 634 43.56 -44.98 -25.32
CA ALA A 634 42.33 -44.86 -26.10
C ALA A 634 41.35 -43.91 -25.41
N ILE A 635 40.52 -43.20 -26.18
CA ILE A 635 39.52 -42.29 -25.62
C ILE A 635 38.08 -42.76 -25.92
N ASP A 636 37.22 -42.65 -24.91
CA ASP A 636 35.90 -43.30 -24.83
C ASP A 636 34.76 -42.62 -25.61
N SER A 637 34.92 -41.41 -26.16
CA SER A 637 33.83 -40.69 -26.84
C SER A 637 34.24 -40.02 -28.16
N VAL A 638 33.74 -40.51 -29.30
CA VAL A 638 34.03 -39.97 -30.65
C VAL A 638 32.74 -39.56 -31.35
N SER A 639 32.64 -38.32 -31.81
CA SER A 639 31.52 -37.87 -32.65
C SER A 639 31.89 -38.01 -34.13
N LEU A 640 31.08 -38.73 -34.90
CA LEU A 640 31.33 -39.02 -36.31
C LEU A 640 30.18 -38.50 -37.17
N THR A 641 30.53 -37.70 -38.17
CA THR A 641 29.65 -37.38 -39.29
C THR A 641 30.22 -37.99 -40.58
N ASN A 642 29.50 -37.83 -41.69
CA ASN A 642 29.98 -38.30 -43.00
C ASN A 642 31.18 -37.50 -43.53
N GLU A 643 31.48 -36.34 -42.95
CA GLU A 643 32.52 -35.42 -43.44
C GLU A 643 33.56 -35.07 -42.37
N SER A 644 33.30 -35.35 -41.10
CA SER A 644 34.21 -35.02 -40.00
C SER A 644 34.20 -36.04 -38.87
N ILE A 645 35.35 -36.21 -38.24
CA ILE A 645 35.53 -36.91 -36.97
C ILE A 645 35.89 -35.83 -35.95
N ARG A 646 35.03 -35.64 -34.95
CA ARG A 646 35.26 -34.67 -33.87
C ARG A 646 35.44 -35.40 -32.55
N PHE A 647 36.42 -34.99 -31.79
CA PHE A 647 36.73 -35.54 -30.48
C PHE A 647 36.88 -34.41 -29.46
N LEU A 648 36.27 -34.57 -28.28
CA LEU A 648 36.34 -33.64 -27.17
C LEU A 648 37.01 -34.33 -25.97
N GLY A 649 38.22 -33.88 -25.63
CA GLY A 649 38.93 -34.32 -24.44
C GLY A 649 38.62 -33.42 -23.25
N LEU A 650 38.28 -34.02 -22.10
CA LEU A 650 37.91 -33.30 -20.88
C LEU A 650 38.69 -33.71 -19.61
N LYS A 651 39.56 -34.74 -19.66
CA LYS A 651 40.30 -35.21 -18.46
C LYS A 651 41.77 -35.45 -18.75
N HIS A 652 42.62 -35.09 -17.79
CA HIS A 652 44.08 -35.27 -17.83
C HIS A 652 44.75 -34.65 -19.08
N LEU A 653 44.26 -33.48 -19.52
CA LEU A 653 44.68 -32.86 -20.78
C LEU A 653 46.18 -32.53 -20.82
N GLU A 654 46.76 -32.16 -19.68
CA GLU A 654 48.18 -31.86 -19.58
C GLU A 654 49.08 -33.09 -19.81
N ASP A 655 48.58 -34.31 -19.54
CA ASP A 655 49.36 -35.55 -19.68
C ASP A 655 49.64 -35.89 -21.15
N TYR A 656 48.91 -35.28 -22.09
CA TYR A 656 49.06 -35.51 -23.54
C TYR A 656 50.01 -34.53 -24.22
N PHE A 657 50.69 -33.66 -23.46
CA PHE A 657 51.65 -32.68 -23.98
C PHE A 657 53.02 -32.79 -23.31
N ASP A 658 54.08 -32.80 -24.11
CA ASP A 658 55.44 -32.58 -23.66
C ASP A 658 55.70 -31.08 -23.44
N LYS A 659 55.63 -30.63 -22.18
CA LYS A 659 55.87 -29.23 -21.81
C LYS A 659 57.31 -28.78 -22.08
N GLU A 660 58.29 -29.69 -22.05
CA GLU A 660 59.70 -29.36 -22.31
C GLU A 660 59.98 -29.19 -23.82
N GLN A 661 59.14 -29.77 -24.68
CA GLN A 661 59.23 -29.64 -26.14
C GLN A 661 58.12 -28.78 -26.74
N ASN A 662 57.87 -27.59 -26.18
CA ASN A 662 56.89 -26.63 -26.68
C ASN A 662 55.48 -27.23 -26.85
N TYR A 663 54.96 -27.93 -25.84
CA TYR A 663 53.64 -28.57 -25.89
C TYR A 663 53.49 -29.46 -27.14
N THR A 664 54.48 -30.32 -27.38
CA THR A 664 54.38 -31.32 -28.45
C THR A 664 53.40 -32.40 -28.01
N SER A 665 52.46 -32.79 -28.88
CA SER A 665 51.53 -33.89 -28.66
C SER A 665 51.63 -34.92 -29.78
N LEU A 666 51.57 -36.20 -29.42
CA LEU A 666 51.57 -37.32 -30.35
C LEU A 666 50.23 -38.04 -30.30
N PHE A 667 49.59 -38.11 -31.46
CA PHE A 667 48.24 -38.64 -31.63
C PHE A 667 48.26 -39.75 -32.69
N LYS A 668 47.44 -40.78 -32.49
CA LYS A 668 47.30 -41.91 -33.41
C LYS A 668 45.82 -42.15 -33.72
N ILE A 669 45.52 -42.27 -35.01
CA ILE A 669 44.22 -42.74 -35.49
C ILE A 669 44.37 -44.12 -36.12
N THR A 670 43.51 -45.06 -35.74
CA THR A 670 43.42 -46.39 -36.35
C THR A 670 41.99 -46.63 -36.84
N LEU A 671 41.83 -46.92 -38.13
CA LEU A 671 40.58 -47.36 -38.73
C LEU A 671 40.61 -48.87 -38.93
N ILE A 672 39.56 -49.56 -38.50
CA ILE A 672 39.42 -51.02 -38.61
C ILE A 672 38.06 -51.33 -39.23
N THR A 673 38.07 -52.02 -40.36
CA THR A 673 36.84 -52.47 -41.03
C THR A 673 37.02 -53.85 -41.64
N PRO A 674 35.95 -54.62 -41.90
CA PRO A 674 36.05 -55.93 -42.54
C PRO A 674 36.26 -55.84 -44.07
N GLU A 675 36.11 -54.67 -44.68
CA GLU A 675 36.19 -54.46 -46.13
C GLU A 675 37.29 -53.47 -46.51
N LYS A 676 37.83 -53.61 -47.72
CA LYS A 676 38.86 -52.69 -48.22
C LYS A 676 38.28 -51.28 -48.37
N HIS A 677 38.96 -50.29 -47.78
CA HIS A 677 38.47 -48.92 -47.74
C HIS A 677 39.52 -47.88 -48.15
N HIS A 678 39.01 -46.71 -48.51
CA HIS A 678 39.75 -45.54 -48.95
C HIS A 678 39.39 -44.37 -48.03
N LEU A 679 40.40 -43.78 -47.40
CA LEU A 679 40.27 -42.59 -46.58
C LEU A 679 40.93 -41.42 -47.29
N ALA A 680 40.20 -40.32 -47.45
CA ALA A 680 40.67 -39.06 -48.02
C ALA A 680 40.62 -37.99 -46.92
N LEU A 681 41.77 -37.55 -46.41
CA LEU A 681 41.86 -36.56 -45.32
C LEU A 681 42.08 -35.15 -45.88
N ASP A 682 41.29 -34.17 -45.44
CA ASP A 682 41.32 -32.75 -45.88
C ASP A 682 42.02 -31.86 -44.82
N SER A 683 41.60 -31.98 -43.56
CA SER A 683 42.27 -31.33 -42.43
C SER A 683 42.35 -32.21 -41.21
N VAL A 684 43.42 -32.01 -40.43
CA VAL A 684 43.58 -32.58 -39.09
C VAL A 684 44.06 -31.46 -38.17
N ASN A 685 43.15 -30.93 -37.36
CA ASN A 685 43.40 -29.80 -36.48
C ASN A 685 43.21 -30.18 -35.01
N LEU A 686 44.02 -29.57 -34.16
CA LEU A 686 43.92 -29.64 -32.70
C LEU A 686 43.63 -28.25 -32.16
N THR A 687 42.45 -28.04 -31.59
CA THR A 687 42.08 -26.77 -30.95
C THR A 687 42.17 -26.90 -29.44
N ILE A 688 42.92 -25.99 -28.84
CA ILE A 688 43.03 -25.77 -27.41
C ILE A 688 42.03 -24.66 -27.05
N SER A 689 41.12 -24.95 -26.11
CA SER A 689 40.11 -23.98 -25.64
C SER A 689 40.21 -23.77 -24.14
N ASP A 690 39.89 -22.55 -23.72
CA ASP A 690 39.66 -22.18 -22.32
C ASP A 690 38.17 -22.29 -22.02
N ARG A 691 37.79 -22.50 -20.76
CA ARG A 691 36.38 -22.39 -20.38
C ARG A 691 35.98 -20.92 -20.27
N THR A 692 34.91 -20.55 -20.97
CA THR A 692 34.35 -19.21 -20.86
C THR A 692 33.71 -19.03 -19.49
N ARG A 693 34.18 -18.03 -18.75
CA ARG A 693 33.64 -17.68 -17.44
C ARG A 693 32.31 -16.95 -17.59
N THR A 694 31.22 -17.65 -17.28
CA THR A 694 29.86 -17.13 -17.31
C THR A 694 29.30 -17.06 -15.90
N LEU A 695 28.63 -15.96 -15.55
CA LEU A 695 27.93 -15.81 -14.28
C LEU A 695 26.62 -16.60 -14.32
N VAL A 696 26.34 -17.35 -13.26
CA VAL A 696 25.08 -18.08 -13.08
C VAL A 696 24.46 -17.61 -11.77
N SER A 697 23.31 -16.93 -11.86
CA SER A 697 22.56 -16.49 -10.68
C SER A 697 21.62 -17.60 -10.21
N GLY A 698 21.60 -17.82 -8.90
CA GLY A 698 20.66 -18.73 -8.24
C GLY A 698 19.69 -17.95 -7.36
N ASN A 699 18.46 -17.77 -7.85
CA ASN A 699 17.35 -17.04 -7.20
C ASN A 699 17.06 -17.53 -5.78
N PRO A 700 16.57 -16.68 -4.87
CA PRO A 700 16.25 -17.07 -3.49
C PRO A 700 15.15 -18.15 -3.42
N ALA A 701 15.16 -18.94 -2.36
CA ALA A 701 14.07 -19.86 -2.05
C ALA A 701 13.00 -19.15 -1.19
N TYR A 702 11.72 -19.37 -1.48
CA TYR A 702 10.61 -18.74 -0.76
C TYR A 702 9.85 -19.76 0.10
N LEU A 703 9.68 -19.45 1.39
CA LEU A 703 8.88 -20.21 2.33
C LEU A 703 7.51 -19.56 2.51
N SER A 704 6.43 -20.33 2.39
CA SER A 704 5.08 -19.92 2.79
C SER A 704 4.60 -20.68 4.03
N TYR A 705 4.13 -19.95 5.04
CA TYR A 705 3.66 -20.50 6.33
C TYR A 705 2.54 -19.65 6.95
N THR A 706 1.94 -20.11 8.05
CA THR A 706 0.80 -19.46 8.73
C THR A 706 0.82 -19.60 10.26
N THR A 707 -0.08 -18.88 10.93
CA THR A 707 -0.52 -19.19 12.30
C THR A 707 -1.34 -20.49 12.37
N GLN A 708 -1.51 -21.05 13.57
CA GLN A 708 -2.23 -22.31 13.81
C GLN A 708 -3.60 -22.37 13.12
N ASP A 709 -4.37 -21.29 13.25
CA ASP A 709 -5.75 -21.21 12.80
C ASP A 709 -5.86 -20.83 11.30
N GLY A 710 -4.75 -20.71 10.56
CA GLY A 710 -4.78 -20.20 9.18
C GLY A 710 -5.14 -18.71 9.10
N GLY A 711 -4.95 -17.98 10.19
CA GLY A 711 -5.47 -16.62 10.39
C GLY A 711 -4.66 -15.54 9.70
N SER A 712 -3.37 -15.77 9.49
CA SER A 712 -2.42 -14.88 8.79
C SER A 712 -1.38 -15.72 8.04
N ASN A 713 -1.19 -15.46 6.74
CA ASN A 713 -0.13 -16.10 5.94
C ASN A 713 1.11 -15.20 5.90
N TYR A 714 2.26 -15.84 5.77
CA TYR A 714 3.56 -15.20 5.75
C TYR A 714 4.42 -15.80 4.64
N ILE A 715 5.17 -14.96 3.92
CA ILE A 715 6.13 -15.38 2.91
C ILE A 715 7.51 -14.84 3.28
N LEU A 716 8.55 -15.66 3.14
CA LEU A 716 9.94 -15.30 3.47
C LEU A 716 10.91 -15.82 2.41
N GLY A 717 11.78 -14.96 1.92
CA GLY A 717 12.86 -15.28 0.98
C GLY A 717 14.19 -15.62 1.64
N SER A 718 14.92 -16.59 1.07
CA SER A 718 16.29 -16.92 1.45
C SER A 718 17.29 -15.96 0.82
N ASN A 719 18.58 -16.18 1.09
CA ASN A 719 19.65 -15.55 0.30
C ASN A 719 19.66 -16.11 -1.13
N ASP A 720 20.12 -15.30 -2.08
CA ASP A 720 20.51 -15.75 -3.40
C ASP A 720 22.01 -16.11 -3.44
N TYR A 721 22.51 -16.44 -4.62
CA TYR A 721 23.95 -16.58 -4.88
C TYR A 721 24.27 -16.27 -6.34
N ILE A 722 25.52 -15.91 -6.60
CA ILE A 722 26.09 -15.90 -7.95
C ILE A 722 27.25 -16.90 -7.97
N SER A 723 27.11 -17.91 -8.82
CA SER A 723 28.15 -18.88 -9.13
C SER A 723 28.76 -18.59 -10.50
N THR A 724 29.81 -19.32 -10.85
CA THR A 724 30.54 -19.19 -12.11
C THR A 724 30.84 -20.55 -12.72
N THR A 725 30.81 -20.62 -14.05
CA THR A 725 31.17 -21.84 -14.80
C THR A 725 32.66 -22.21 -14.67
N ASP A 726 33.50 -21.27 -14.23
CA ASP A 726 34.94 -21.39 -13.98
C ASP A 726 35.28 -20.87 -12.55
N ASN A 727 36.54 -20.96 -12.10
CA ASN A 727 37.03 -20.41 -10.83
C ASN A 727 36.57 -18.96 -10.61
N GLY A 728 36.05 -18.68 -9.42
CA GLY A 728 35.48 -17.38 -9.10
C GLY A 728 35.15 -17.19 -7.62
N PRO A 729 35.07 -15.93 -7.15
CA PRO A 729 34.49 -15.64 -5.85
C PRO A 729 32.99 -15.93 -5.83
N ILE A 730 32.55 -16.72 -4.86
CA ILE A 730 31.14 -17.00 -4.59
C ILE A 730 30.86 -16.50 -3.18
N ILE A 731 30.07 -15.44 -3.05
CA ILE A 731 29.73 -14.86 -1.75
C ILE A 731 28.36 -15.36 -1.30
N GLN A 732 28.25 -15.66 -0.01
CA GLN A 732 26.99 -15.90 0.68
C GLN A 732 26.84 -14.91 1.82
N ALA A 733 25.61 -14.47 2.05
CA ALA A 733 25.30 -13.56 3.15
C ALA A 733 24.05 -14.02 3.90
N PHE A 734 24.11 -13.97 5.23
CA PHE A 734 23.00 -14.36 6.10
C PHE A 734 22.72 -13.29 7.15
N GLY A 735 21.50 -12.75 7.12
CA GLY A 735 20.97 -11.82 8.10
C GLY A 735 20.28 -12.55 9.26
N SER A 736 20.39 -12.01 10.47
CA SER A 736 19.62 -12.47 11.64
C SER A 736 19.49 -11.38 12.70
N VAL A 737 18.56 -11.56 13.64
CA VAL A 737 18.42 -10.69 14.82
C VAL A 737 18.52 -11.51 16.10
N ASN A 738 19.09 -10.91 17.15
CA ASN A 738 19.24 -11.55 18.46
C ASN A 738 17.89 -11.91 19.11
N ARG A 739 16.90 -11.03 18.95
CA ARG A 739 15.54 -11.18 19.48
C ARG A 739 14.53 -11.06 18.36
N PRO A 740 14.21 -12.16 17.66
CA PRO A 740 13.19 -12.18 16.59
C PRO A 740 11.79 -11.84 17.12
N ASN A 741 11.54 -12.04 18.41
CA ASN A 741 10.37 -11.53 19.11
C ASN A 741 10.81 -10.50 20.14
N SER A 742 10.28 -9.29 20.04
CA SER A 742 10.60 -8.17 20.93
C SER A 742 9.38 -7.27 21.08
N TYR A 743 9.44 -6.24 21.94
CA TYR A 743 8.41 -5.20 22.00
C TYR A 743 8.93 -3.92 21.32
N PRO A 744 8.04 -3.11 20.71
CA PRO A 744 8.43 -1.82 20.15
C PRO A 744 9.23 -0.97 21.16
N GLY A 745 10.42 -0.49 20.74
CA GLY A 745 11.33 0.31 21.58
C GLY A 745 12.28 -0.49 22.50
N GLU A 746 12.22 -1.82 22.51
CA GLU A 746 13.25 -2.65 23.17
C GLU A 746 14.57 -2.64 22.40
N SER A 747 15.68 -2.99 23.08
CA SER A 747 17.00 -3.09 22.43
C SER A 747 17.12 -4.46 21.74
N ASN A 748 17.61 -4.44 20.51
CA ASN A 748 17.88 -5.63 19.71
C ASN A 748 19.20 -5.46 18.95
N THR A 749 19.73 -6.55 18.41
CA THR A 749 20.98 -6.57 17.65
C THR A 749 20.74 -7.27 16.33
N TYR A 750 21.11 -6.61 15.23
CA TYR A 750 21.13 -7.20 13.89
C TYR A 750 22.52 -7.74 13.61
N TYR A 751 22.60 -8.94 13.03
CA TYR A 751 23.83 -9.62 12.63
C TYR A 751 23.77 -9.93 11.14
N LEU A 752 24.87 -9.65 10.43
CA LEU A 752 25.06 -10.01 9.04
C LEU A 752 26.37 -10.79 8.90
N LYS A 753 26.26 -12.07 8.52
CA LYS A 753 27.39 -12.95 8.27
C LYS A 753 27.66 -13.01 6.78
N ILE A 754 28.90 -12.78 6.36
CA ILE A 754 29.32 -12.83 4.96
C ILE A 754 30.48 -13.80 4.82
N LYS A 755 30.37 -14.74 3.89
CA LYS A 755 31.37 -15.79 3.66
C LYS A 755 31.68 -15.92 2.18
N ASN A 756 32.95 -16.05 1.84
CA ASN A 756 33.37 -16.46 0.50
C ASN A 756 33.51 -17.99 0.46
N VAL A 757 32.60 -18.66 -0.24
CA VAL A 757 32.64 -20.12 -0.48
C VAL A 757 33.25 -20.50 -1.82
N GLY A 758 33.58 -19.50 -2.65
CA GLY A 758 34.31 -19.69 -3.89
C GLY A 758 35.79 -19.99 -3.67
N ASP A 759 36.48 -20.28 -4.76
CA ASP A 759 37.90 -20.67 -4.77
C ASP A 759 38.85 -19.51 -5.08
N ARG A 760 38.30 -18.33 -5.40
CA ARG A 760 39.04 -17.08 -5.65
C ARG A 760 38.68 -15.97 -4.67
N ASN A 761 39.53 -14.96 -4.62
CA ASN A 761 39.33 -13.78 -3.78
C ASN A 761 38.19 -12.90 -4.30
N ALA A 762 37.30 -12.46 -3.42
CA ALA A 762 36.35 -11.40 -3.74
C ALA A 762 36.98 -10.05 -3.40
N THR A 763 37.01 -9.13 -4.36
CA THR A 763 37.61 -7.80 -4.17
C THR A 763 36.53 -6.73 -4.18
N SER A 764 36.78 -5.64 -3.45
CA SER A 764 35.84 -4.50 -3.35
C SER A 764 34.43 -4.92 -2.92
N VAL A 765 34.32 -5.77 -1.89
CA VAL A 765 33.01 -6.23 -1.38
C VAL A 765 32.39 -5.09 -0.58
N ASN A 766 31.36 -4.47 -1.12
CA ASN A 766 30.58 -3.44 -0.44
C ASN A 766 29.26 -4.01 0.02
N VAL A 767 28.88 -3.65 1.24
CA VAL A 767 27.69 -4.11 1.93
C VAL A 767 26.80 -2.90 2.18
N SER A 768 25.53 -3.02 1.79
CA SER A 768 24.47 -2.06 2.08
C SER A 768 23.30 -2.79 2.72
N ALA A 769 23.15 -2.67 4.04
CA ALA A 769 22.06 -3.30 4.79
C ALA A 769 21.01 -2.26 5.18
N PRO A 770 19.71 -2.46 4.89
CA PRO A 770 18.65 -1.55 5.36
C PRO A 770 18.70 -1.38 6.88
N ILE A 771 18.41 -0.16 7.38
CA ILE A 771 18.39 0.09 8.82
C ILE A 771 17.28 -0.74 9.50
N PRO A 772 17.62 -1.64 10.46
CA PRO A 772 16.64 -2.55 11.07
C PRO A 772 15.68 -1.90 12.08
N GLY A 773 15.94 -0.64 12.42
CA GLY A 773 15.18 0.16 13.37
C GLY A 773 16.04 1.31 13.89
N LYS A 774 15.66 1.96 14.98
CA LYS A 774 16.45 3.10 15.48
C LYS A 774 17.83 2.66 15.98
N ILE A 775 18.89 2.93 15.23
CA ILE A 775 20.26 2.53 15.59
C ILE A 775 20.69 3.15 16.93
N THR A 776 21.14 2.32 17.85
CA THR A 776 21.74 2.72 19.13
C THR A 776 23.25 2.56 19.14
N ASP A 777 23.78 1.59 18.40
CA ASP A 777 25.21 1.39 18.16
C ASP A 777 25.39 0.88 16.73
N ILE A 778 26.22 1.57 15.94
CA ILE A 778 26.50 1.19 14.56
C ILE A 778 27.38 -0.07 14.48
N GLY A 779 27.98 -0.47 15.60
CA GLY A 779 28.78 -1.69 15.74
C GLY A 779 29.94 -1.71 14.74
N ASN A 780 29.95 -2.70 13.85
CA ASN A 780 31.02 -2.86 12.86
C ASN A 780 30.79 -2.10 11.55
N PHE A 781 29.58 -1.58 11.31
CA PHE A 781 29.31 -0.81 10.10
C PHE A 781 30.07 0.52 10.13
N ALA A 782 30.52 0.97 8.96
CA ALA A 782 31.38 2.14 8.84
C ALA A 782 30.58 3.46 8.96
N GLN A 783 29.38 3.50 8.39
CA GLN A 783 28.51 4.68 8.37
C GLN A 783 27.06 4.32 8.09
N ILE A 784 26.17 5.27 8.37
CA ILE A 784 24.76 5.25 7.96
C ILE A 784 24.62 6.27 6.81
N ASP A 785 24.13 5.85 5.66
CA ASP A 785 23.87 6.72 4.51
C ASP A 785 22.52 6.34 3.88
N ASN A 786 21.70 7.32 3.47
CA ASN A 786 20.39 7.11 2.84
C ASN A 786 19.56 5.93 3.40
N SER A 787 19.38 5.88 4.72
CA SER A 787 18.61 4.82 5.42
C SER A 787 19.20 3.39 5.34
N SER A 788 20.50 3.25 5.05
CA SER A 788 21.23 1.98 5.01
C SER A 788 22.55 2.03 5.80
N LEU A 789 22.95 0.89 6.35
CA LEU A 789 24.22 0.62 7.03
C LEU A 789 25.25 0.16 5.99
N PHE A 790 26.39 0.86 5.92
CA PHE A 790 27.42 0.57 4.93
C PHE A 790 28.68 -0.01 5.54
N TYR A 791 29.27 -0.99 4.85
CA TYR A 791 30.59 -1.52 5.17
C TYR A 791 31.33 -1.92 3.89
N SER A 792 32.65 -1.77 3.86
CA SER A 792 33.47 -2.15 2.69
C SER A 792 34.64 -3.02 3.11
N ILE A 793 34.80 -4.15 2.42
CA ILE A 793 35.85 -5.13 2.62
C ILE A 793 36.72 -5.09 1.36
N SER A 794 37.97 -4.66 1.52
CA SER A 794 38.90 -4.57 0.39
C SER A 794 39.12 -5.90 -0.33
N ASN A 795 39.15 -7.00 0.43
CA ASN A 795 39.46 -8.33 -0.08
C ASN A 795 38.97 -9.41 0.91
N LEU A 796 38.19 -10.38 0.43
CA LEU A 796 37.69 -11.52 1.20
C LEU A 796 38.22 -12.83 0.60
N GLN A 797 39.10 -13.52 1.35
CA GLN A 797 39.76 -14.75 0.88
C GLN A 797 38.79 -15.95 0.82
N PRO A 798 39.07 -16.98 0.01
CA PRO A 798 38.36 -18.25 0.05
C PRO A 798 38.21 -18.80 1.47
N ASN A 799 37.00 -19.24 1.81
CA ASN A 799 36.58 -19.71 3.14
C ASN A 799 36.70 -18.70 4.29
N GLN A 800 37.00 -17.43 4.00
CA GLN A 800 36.98 -16.38 5.01
C GLN A 800 35.54 -15.94 5.29
N GLU A 801 35.24 -15.75 6.57
CA GLU A 801 33.96 -15.27 7.07
C GLU A 801 34.16 -13.96 7.85
N ILE A 802 33.19 -13.05 7.72
CA ILE A 802 33.12 -11.78 8.45
C ILE A 802 31.71 -11.66 9.03
N ASP A 803 31.66 -11.34 10.33
CA ASP A 803 30.43 -11.01 11.03
C ASP A 803 30.34 -9.50 11.25
N LEU A 804 29.26 -8.89 10.80
CA LEU A 804 28.90 -7.51 11.06
C LEU A 804 27.71 -7.48 12.04
N TRP A 805 27.65 -6.46 12.88
CA TRP A 805 26.52 -6.25 13.77
C TRP A 805 26.25 -4.77 14.02
N CYS A 806 25.02 -4.47 14.40
CA CYS A 806 24.61 -3.17 14.96
C CYS A 806 23.50 -3.38 16.01
N ASP A 807 23.47 -2.53 17.03
CA ASP A 807 22.37 -2.50 17.99
C ASP A 807 21.34 -1.44 17.58
N PHE A 808 20.06 -1.78 17.74
CA PHE A 808 18.95 -0.91 17.39
C PHE A 808 17.79 -1.03 18.38
N ARG A 809 16.83 -0.10 18.29
CA ARG A 809 15.52 -0.21 18.95
C ARG A 809 14.52 -0.83 18.00
N THR A 810 13.88 -1.90 18.44
CA THR A 810 12.88 -2.66 17.69
C THR A 810 11.74 -1.74 17.22
N PRO A 811 11.43 -1.69 15.91
CA PRO A 811 10.19 -1.09 15.39
C PRO A 811 8.95 -1.91 15.78
N ASN A 812 7.80 -1.59 15.17
CA ASN A 812 6.69 -2.55 15.09
C ASN A 812 7.09 -3.74 14.21
N SER A 813 6.29 -4.82 14.22
CA SER A 813 6.50 -6.00 13.37
C SER A 813 6.83 -5.60 11.93
N LEU A 814 7.90 -6.17 11.38
CA LEU A 814 8.48 -5.81 10.09
C LEU A 814 9.31 -6.96 9.52
N TYR A 815 9.27 -7.11 8.20
CA TYR A 815 10.30 -7.82 7.44
C TYR A 815 11.42 -6.87 7.08
N LEU A 816 12.62 -7.17 7.59
CA LEU A 816 13.81 -6.44 7.19
C LEU A 816 14.16 -6.87 5.77
N PRO A 817 14.23 -5.92 4.81
CA PRO A 817 14.65 -6.25 3.46
C PRO A 817 16.10 -6.74 3.46
N ASN A 818 16.45 -7.48 2.42
CA ASN A 818 17.75 -8.11 2.29
C ASN A 818 18.88 -7.08 2.29
N ALA A 819 20.02 -7.43 2.91
CA ALA A 819 21.24 -6.68 2.72
C ALA A 819 21.76 -6.95 1.30
N GLU A 820 22.15 -5.89 0.60
CA GLU A 820 22.78 -5.97 -0.72
C GLU A 820 24.29 -6.07 -0.54
N ILE A 821 24.92 -7.03 -1.22
CA ILE A 821 26.37 -7.20 -1.24
C ILE A 821 26.81 -7.11 -2.70
N THR A 822 27.55 -6.05 -3.01
CA THR A 822 28.17 -5.85 -4.32
C THR A 822 29.63 -6.22 -4.27
N TYR A 823 30.16 -6.95 -5.25
CA TYR A 823 31.58 -7.26 -5.30
C TYR A 823 32.10 -7.35 -6.73
N ASN A 824 33.40 -7.07 -6.89
CA ASN A 824 34.04 -7.16 -8.18
C ASN A 824 34.36 -8.62 -8.51
N HIS A 825 33.97 -9.02 -9.71
CA HIS A 825 34.48 -10.23 -10.32
C HIS A 825 35.80 -9.94 -11.07
N GLU A 826 36.76 -10.86 -11.02
CA GLU A 826 37.95 -10.77 -11.89
C GLU A 826 37.50 -10.88 -13.36
N LYS A 827 38.11 -10.05 -14.23
CA LYS A 827 37.75 -9.82 -15.65
C LYS A 827 37.24 -11.09 -16.35
N ILE A 828 35.94 -11.12 -16.59
CA ILE A 828 35.35 -11.92 -17.67
C ILE A 828 35.84 -11.30 -18.98
N VAL A 829 36.48 -12.08 -19.84
CA VAL A 829 36.97 -11.60 -21.13
C VAL A 829 35.77 -11.20 -21.97
N ASN A 830 35.79 -9.96 -22.51
CA ASN A 830 34.83 -9.34 -23.45
C ASN A 830 33.66 -8.49 -22.95
N GLU A 831 33.48 -8.23 -21.65
CA GLU A 831 32.43 -7.27 -21.22
C GLU A 831 32.93 -6.25 -20.19
N ASN A 832 32.52 -4.99 -20.36
CA ASN A 832 32.51 -4.00 -19.29
C ASN A 832 31.43 -4.46 -18.28
N HIS A 833 31.70 -5.52 -17.54
CA HIS A 833 30.69 -6.12 -16.69
C HIS A 833 30.44 -5.25 -15.46
N SER A 834 29.16 -5.14 -15.09
CA SER A 834 28.68 -4.56 -13.84
C SER A 834 29.12 -5.42 -12.65
N ASP A 835 29.33 -4.79 -11.49
CA ASP A 835 29.59 -5.46 -10.21
C ASP A 835 28.58 -6.60 -9.97
N CYS A 836 29.02 -7.72 -9.38
CA CYS A 836 28.11 -8.79 -8.97
C CYS A 836 27.27 -8.30 -7.79
N VAL A 837 25.97 -8.57 -7.81
CA VAL A 837 25.04 -8.18 -6.74
C VAL A 837 24.35 -9.43 -6.22
N ILE A 838 24.44 -9.63 -4.91
CA ILE A 838 23.70 -10.68 -4.20
C ILE A 838 22.97 -10.08 -3.00
N TYR A 839 21.99 -10.81 -2.49
CA TYR A 839 21.14 -10.43 -1.38
C TYR A 839 21.23 -11.46 -0.25
N SER A 840 21.28 -10.97 1.00
CA SER A 840 21.13 -11.84 2.17
C SER A 840 19.71 -12.42 2.26
N ASN A 841 19.45 -13.35 3.19
CA ASN A 841 18.07 -13.75 3.48
C ASN A 841 17.26 -12.61 4.12
N GLU A 842 15.93 -12.70 3.99
CA GLU A 842 14.99 -11.82 4.68
C GLU A 842 14.99 -12.13 6.18
N VAL A 843 14.83 -11.09 7.00
CA VAL A 843 14.80 -11.25 8.46
C VAL A 843 13.46 -10.78 9.01
N SER A 844 12.68 -11.73 9.52
CA SER A 844 11.41 -11.47 10.18
C SER A 844 11.64 -10.97 11.61
N LEU A 845 10.96 -9.89 11.99
CA LEU A 845 10.93 -9.35 13.35
C LEU A 845 9.48 -9.21 13.81
N SER A 846 9.08 -9.98 14.82
CA SER A 846 7.80 -9.87 15.49
C SER A 846 7.88 -8.86 16.63
N ALA A 847 7.16 -7.75 16.51
CA ALA A 847 6.99 -6.75 17.55
C ALA A 847 5.56 -6.20 17.52
N PRO A 848 4.56 -7.01 17.96
CA PRO A 848 3.17 -6.63 17.86
C PRO A 848 2.88 -5.36 18.66
N VAL A 849 1.96 -4.56 18.14
CA VAL A 849 1.61 -3.27 18.72
C VAL A 849 0.77 -3.48 19.99
N ASP A 850 1.39 -3.33 21.16
CA ASP A 850 0.68 -3.29 22.45
C ASP A 850 0.71 -1.88 23.05
N TYR A 851 -0.35 -1.12 22.80
CA TYR A 851 -0.53 0.23 23.36
C TYR A 851 -0.74 0.24 24.89
N GLU A 852 -1.00 -0.91 25.52
CA GLU A 852 -1.11 -1.05 26.98
C GLU A 852 0.25 -1.32 27.66
N TRP A 853 1.31 -1.63 26.88
CA TRP A 853 2.63 -1.89 27.43
C TRP A 853 3.15 -0.65 28.18
N ASN A 854 3.17 -0.75 29.51
CA ASN A 854 3.63 0.28 30.45
C ASN A 854 5.11 0.69 30.27
N GLY A 855 5.83 0.06 29.33
CA GLY A 855 7.19 0.40 28.94
C GLY A 855 7.33 1.68 28.11
N LYS A 856 6.23 2.39 27.78
CA LYS A 856 6.12 3.74 27.18
C LYS A 856 7.47 4.38 26.81
N LYS A 857 8.14 3.83 25.81
CA LYS A 857 9.20 4.53 25.09
C LYS A 857 8.69 4.62 23.68
N PRO A 858 8.33 5.83 23.21
CA PRO A 858 8.00 5.99 21.81
C PRO A 858 9.19 5.49 21.00
N TYR A 859 8.91 4.65 19.99
CA TYR A 859 9.85 4.32 18.92
C TYR A 859 10.37 5.59 18.23
N LEU A 860 9.58 6.67 18.34
CA LEU A 860 9.90 8.03 17.91
C LEU A 860 10.71 8.79 18.98
N ASP A 861 11.71 9.52 18.52
CA ASP A 861 12.37 10.56 19.27
C ASP A 861 11.58 11.84 19.33
N GLU A 862 11.29 12.29 20.54
CA GLU A 862 10.67 13.59 20.71
C GLU A 862 11.74 14.65 20.88
N ILE A 863 11.76 15.61 19.95
CA ILE A 863 12.55 16.83 20.09
C ILE A 863 11.65 18.01 20.37
N GLN A 864 12.14 18.92 21.19
CA GLN A 864 11.53 20.21 21.43
C GLN A 864 12.42 21.28 20.79
N LEU A 865 11.83 22.04 19.88
CA LEU A 865 12.40 23.24 19.30
C LEU A 865 11.86 24.46 20.04
N SER A 866 12.75 25.32 20.50
CA SER A 866 12.37 26.64 20.99
C SER A 866 13.08 27.73 20.20
N PHE A 867 12.34 28.82 19.97
CA PHE A 867 12.78 29.95 19.16
C PHE A 867 12.81 31.18 20.07
N GLU A 868 14.00 31.75 20.22
CA GLU A 868 14.18 33.04 20.86
C GLU A 868 14.71 34.06 19.86
N THR A 869 14.32 35.32 20.03
CA THR A 869 14.88 36.40 19.23
C THR A 869 15.28 37.59 20.09
N ASN A 870 16.08 38.48 19.51
CA ASN A 870 16.28 39.82 20.06
C ASN A 870 14.99 40.67 20.17
N TYR A 871 13.85 40.17 19.69
CA TYR A 871 12.52 40.76 19.77
C TYR A 871 11.48 39.83 20.41
N SER A 872 11.86 38.88 21.28
CA SER A 872 10.91 37.91 21.87
C SER A 872 9.72 38.55 22.60
N ASP A 873 9.89 39.74 23.17
CA ASP A 873 8.82 40.49 23.83
C ASP A 873 7.85 41.18 22.85
N ALA A 874 8.10 41.14 21.53
CA ALA A 874 7.32 41.88 20.54
C ALA A 874 5.84 41.50 20.51
N ASN A 875 5.49 40.25 20.82
CA ASN A 875 4.09 39.80 20.88
C ASN A 875 3.35 40.22 22.16
N LEU A 876 4.07 40.75 23.17
CA LEU A 876 3.48 41.17 24.44
C LEU A 876 2.97 42.62 24.37
N PHE A 877 1.98 42.94 25.20
CA PHE A 877 1.44 44.31 25.31
C PHE A 877 2.53 45.28 25.78
N GLY A 878 2.88 46.25 24.93
CA GLY A 878 3.97 47.21 25.18
C GLY A 878 5.34 46.80 24.59
N GLY A 879 5.44 45.63 23.96
CA GLY A 879 6.64 45.18 23.24
C GLY A 879 6.92 45.97 21.96
N ILE A 880 8.19 46.00 21.55
CA ILE A 880 8.66 46.68 20.32
C ILE A 880 8.76 45.67 19.19
N SER A 881 8.03 45.87 18.10
CA SER A 881 8.14 45.06 16.88
C SER A 881 9.30 45.52 16.00
N PRO A 882 10.06 44.61 15.35
CA PRO A 882 11.04 44.97 14.33
C PRO A 882 10.37 45.58 13.09
N LYS A 883 11.06 46.48 12.41
CA LYS A 883 10.64 47.13 11.15
C LYS A 883 11.16 46.36 9.93
N VAL A 884 10.55 46.57 8.76
CA VAL A 884 11.12 46.06 7.50
C VAL A 884 12.53 46.61 7.28
N GLY A 885 13.48 45.70 7.05
CA GLY A 885 14.91 45.96 6.93
C GLY A 885 15.72 45.77 8.21
N ASP A 886 15.07 45.51 9.36
CA ASP A 886 15.77 45.18 10.60
C ASP A 886 16.31 43.74 10.54
N HIS A 887 17.49 43.54 11.15
CA HIS A 887 18.09 42.22 11.35
C HIS A 887 17.58 41.60 12.64
N ILE A 888 17.07 40.37 12.54
CA ILE A 888 16.55 39.58 13.63
C ILE A 888 17.53 38.44 13.86
N GLU A 889 18.02 38.35 15.09
CA GLU A 889 18.83 37.23 15.52
C GLU A 889 17.87 36.14 16.02
N LEU A 890 17.74 35.06 15.26
CA LEU A 890 16.94 33.89 15.61
C LEU A 890 17.82 32.86 16.28
N ASN A 891 17.68 32.74 17.60
CA ASN A 891 18.30 31.69 18.39
C ASN A 891 17.36 30.48 18.42
N ILE A 892 17.78 29.38 17.80
CA ILE A 892 17.04 28.13 17.76
C ILE A 892 17.71 27.19 18.75
N SER A 893 16.98 26.79 19.78
CA SER A 893 17.42 25.80 20.75
C SER A 893 16.71 24.49 20.47
N VAL A 894 17.50 23.44 20.23
CA VAL A 894 17.02 22.09 19.95
C VAL A 894 17.31 21.26 21.17
N SER A 895 16.31 20.58 21.72
CA SER A 895 16.48 19.71 22.89
C SER A 895 15.81 18.35 22.68
N CYS A 896 16.48 17.28 23.09
CA CYS A 896 15.90 15.94 23.10
C CYS A 896 15.12 15.74 24.40
N LEU A 897 13.85 15.31 24.29
CA LEU A 897 13.01 14.97 25.44
C LEU A 897 13.26 13.52 25.92
N ASN A 898 13.77 12.69 25.02
CA ASN A 898 14.08 11.29 25.27
C ASN A 898 15.43 11.10 25.96
N ALA A 899 15.58 10.00 26.71
CA ALA A 899 16.82 9.72 27.45
C ALA A 899 17.98 9.27 26.56
N ILE A 900 17.73 8.94 25.29
CA ILE A 900 18.72 8.42 24.34
C ILE A 900 19.19 9.58 23.46
N PRO A 901 20.52 9.74 23.24
CA PRO A 901 21.01 10.74 22.31
C PRO A 901 20.52 10.49 20.88
N ILE A 902 20.28 11.56 20.14
CA ILE A 902 19.98 11.49 18.70
C ILE A 902 21.20 11.98 17.92
N ASN A 903 21.60 11.22 16.91
CA ASN A 903 22.76 11.51 16.07
C ASN A 903 22.32 11.77 14.62
N ASP A 904 23.19 12.39 13.83
CA ASP A 904 23.00 12.63 12.38
C ASP A 904 21.68 13.35 12.02
N ILE A 905 21.32 14.36 12.81
CA ILE A 905 20.20 15.26 12.50
C ILE A 905 20.78 16.50 11.82
N THR A 906 20.36 16.78 10.59
CA THR A 906 20.54 18.09 9.97
C THR A 906 19.21 18.84 10.00
N ILE A 907 19.11 19.93 10.74
CA ILE A 907 17.94 20.80 10.68
C ILE A 907 18.16 21.83 9.59
N VAL A 908 17.33 21.83 8.57
CA VAL A 908 17.30 22.76 7.45
C VAL A 908 16.15 23.72 7.64
N LEU A 909 16.48 24.99 7.91
CA LEU A 909 15.51 26.06 7.86
C LEU A 909 14.94 26.17 6.45
N PRO A 910 13.61 26.25 6.30
CA PRO A 910 12.97 26.33 4.99
C PRO A 910 13.52 27.53 4.21
N GLU A 911 13.69 27.37 2.90
CA GLU A 911 14.14 28.46 2.03
C GLU A 911 13.20 29.67 2.06
N PHE A 912 11.96 29.43 2.48
CA PHE A 912 10.82 30.34 2.42
C PHE A 912 10.22 30.52 3.81
N ILE A 913 10.68 31.55 4.53
CA ILE A 913 9.98 32.06 5.70
C ILE A 913 9.20 33.31 5.28
N GLN A 914 7.89 33.34 5.49
CA GLN A 914 7.05 34.45 5.03
C GLN A 914 7.49 35.78 5.63
N GLY A 915 8.07 36.64 4.78
CA GLY A 915 8.49 37.98 5.19
C GLY A 915 9.84 38.03 5.90
N PHE A 916 10.64 36.96 5.84
CA PHE A 916 12.05 36.96 6.22
C PHE A 916 12.93 36.47 5.07
N GLU A 917 14.16 36.96 5.04
CA GLU A 917 15.23 36.47 4.18
C GLU A 917 16.38 35.99 5.08
N CYS A 918 16.71 34.70 5.01
CA CYS A 918 17.83 34.15 5.77
C CYS A 918 19.15 34.57 5.13
N LEU A 919 20.01 35.26 5.90
CA LEU A 919 21.29 35.77 5.43
C LEU A 919 22.47 34.80 5.68
N ASP A 920 22.29 33.86 6.60
CA ASP A 920 23.29 32.87 7.00
C ASP A 920 23.01 31.46 6.44
N SER A 921 23.85 30.49 6.80
CA SER A 921 23.61 29.06 6.53
C SER A 921 22.27 28.64 7.12
N ARG A 922 21.48 27.92 6.31
CA ARG A 922 20.16 27.41 6.70
C ARG A 922 20.23 26.04 7.35
N THR A 923 21.40 25.42 7.40
CA THR A 923 21.58 24.04 7.86
C THR A 923 22.29 23.98 9.21
N ILE A 924 21.78 23.12 10.09
CA ILE A 924 22.30 22.86 11.43
C ILE A 924 22.63 21.39 11.52
N ASP A 925 23.89 21.02 11.48
CA ASP A 925 24.31 19.63 11.65
C ASP A 925 24.49 19.32 13.15
N ILE A 926 23.69 18.40 13.67
CA ILE A 926 23.69 17.96 15.06
C ILE A 926 24.10 16.50 15.12
N ASN A 927 25.35 16.28 15.54
CA ASN A 927 25.94 14.94 15.61
C ASN A 927 25.64 14.18 16.92
N ASN A 928 25.09 14.86 17.95
CA ASN A 928 24.76 14.26 19.26
C ASN A 928 23.87 15.18 20.11
N LEU A 929 22.56 14.97 20.10
CA LEU A 929 21.57 15.71 20.89
C LEU A 929 21.16 14.94 22.14
N GLN A 930 21.53 15.42 23.33
CA GLN A 930 21.27 14.74 24.61
C GLN A 930 20.19 15.42 25.44
N LYS A 931 19.47 14.62 26.25
CA LYS A 931 18.49 15.14 27.20
C LYS A 931 19.12 16.13 28.17
N GLY A 932 18.54 17.32 28.25
CA GLY A 932 19.00 18.39 29.15
C GLY A 932 20.25 19.14 28.66
N PHE A 933 20.78 18.82 27.48
CA PHE A 933 21.87 19.55 26.84
C PHE A 933 21.39 20.07 25.48
N PRO A 934 20.62 21.17 25.46
CA PRO A 934 20.16 21.75 24.21
C PRO A 934 21.34 22.21 23.36
N GLN A 935 21.19 22.08 22.04
CA GLN A 935 22.09 22.67 21.05
C GLN A 935 21.46 23.96 20.54
N GLU A 936 22.23 25.04 20.51
CA GLU A 936 21.75 26.36 20.10
C GLU A 936 22.46 26.78 18.81
N ILE A 937 21.69 27.28 17.85
CA ILE A 937 22.22 28.04 16.71
C ILE A 937 21.65 29.46 16.74
N SER A 938 22.43 30.41 16.26
CA SER A 938 21.96 31.76 15.96
C SER A 938 22.00 31.98 14.45
N VAL A 939 20.87 32.39 13.87
CA VAL A 939 20.72 32.67 12.44
C VAL A 939 20.23 34.11 12.29
N ILE A 940 20.85 34.88 11.39
CA ILE A 940 20.40 36.24 11.10
C ILE A 940 19.35 36.22 9.98
N LEU A 941 18.16 36.67 10.34
CA LEU A 941 17.04 36.90 9.42
C LEU A 941 16.89 38.39 9.11
N ASN A 942 16.65 38.75 7.86
CA ASN A 942 16.27 40.09 7.45
C ASN A 942 14.75 40.18 7.30
N LYS A 943 14.08 41.09 8.01
CA LYS A 943 12.63 41.27 7.89
C LYS A 943 12.29 41.97 6.56
N THR A 944 11.60 41.29 5.66
CA THR A 944 11.22 41.83 4.34
C THR A 944 9.76 42.31 4.27
N LYS A 945 8.90 41.89 5.22
CA LYS A 945 7.48 42.30 5.27
C LYS A 945 7.04 42.64 6.70
N GLU A 946 6.11 43.58 6.84
CA GLU A 946 5.63 44.06 8.15
C GLU A 946 4.93 42.97 8.98
N GLY A 947 4.11 42.15 8.32
CA GLY A 947 3.39 41.01 8.93
C GLY A 947 4.13 39.68 8.85
N ALA A 948 5.47 39.71 8.83
CA ALA A 948 6.28 38.50 8.82
C ALA A 948 6.10 37.70 10.12
N PHE A 949 5.83 36.41 10.00
CA PHE A 949 5.81 35.47 11.12
C PHE A 949 6.54 34.20 10.69
N TYR A 950 7.22 33.58 11.64
CA TYR A 950 7.87 32.30 11.44
C TYR A 950 7.04 31.25 12.18
N TYR A 951 6.61 30.23 11.47
CA TYR A 951 6.07 29.02 12.06
C TYR A 951 6.84 27.87 11.45
N ASP A 952 7.06 26.85 12.26
CA ASP A 952 7.80 25.69 11.82
C ASP A 952 6.93 24.85 10.87
N THR A 953 7.54 24.38 9.80
CA THR A 953 6.94 23.41 8.87
C THR A 953 7.39 22.02 9.28
N ILE A 954 6.52 21.01 9.14
CA ILE A 954 6.69 19.64 9.64
C ILE A 954 7.99 18.94 9.19
N ASN A 955 8.77 19.51 8.26
CA ASN A 955 9.89 18.84 7.59
C ASN A 955 11.22 19.63 7.59
N GLN A 956 11.69 20.09 8.76
CA GLN A 956 13.02 20.70 8.84
C GLN A 956 14.16 19.70 9.06
N ILE A 957 13.88 18.44 9.41
CA ILE A 957 14.95 17.47 9.67
C ILE A 957 15.28 16.69 8.40
N CYS A 958 16.50 16.87 7.94
CA CYS A 958 17.19 15.95 7.06
C CYS A 958 18.08 15.02 7.88
N GLY A 959 18.26 13.79 7.41
CA GLY A 959 19.09 12.80 8.10
C GLY A 959 18.55 11.40 7.91
N SER A 960 19.40 10.41 8.17
CA SER A 960 19.07 8.98 8.03
C SER A 960 17.98 8.52 9.00
N GLN A 961 17.68 9.30 10.04
CA GLN A 961 16.69 8.97 11.08
C GLN A 961 15.47 9.91 11.08
N LYS A 962 15.24 10.69 10.02
CA LYS A 962 14.14 11.70 9.99
C LYS A 962 12.77 11.12 10.34
N SER A 963 12.45 9.91 9.86
CA SER A 963 11.17 9.21 10.07
C SER A 963 10.98 8.73 11.51
N LEU A 964 12.03 8.81 12.32
CA LEU A 964 12.04 8.40 13.72
C LEU A 964 11.96 9.60 14.66
N ILE A 965 11.74 10.83 14.17
CA ILE A 965 11.73 12.03 15.01
C ILE A 965 10.36 12.72 14.94
N ARG A 966 9.83 13.08 16.11
CA ARG A 966 8.60 13.83 16.33
C ARG A 966 8.91 15.15 17.02
N TYR A 967 8.23 16.21 16.62
CA TYR A 967 8.27 17.50 17.32
C TYR A 967 7.23 17.57 18.43
N GLU A 968 7.63 18.09 19.59
CA GLU A 968 6.68 18.60 20.56
C GLU A 968 6.13 19.95 20.08
N SER A 969 4.81 20.14 20.21
CA SER A 969 4.03 21.30 19.75
C SER A 969 4.79 22.64 19.78
N ILE A 970 4.83 23.33 18.64
CA ILE A 970 5.63 24.53 18.44
C ILE A 970 4.73 25.76 18.39
N VAL A 971 5.03 26.75 19.24
CA VAL A 971 4.39 28.06 19.21
C VAL A 971 4.99 28.88 18.06
N PRO A 972 4.18 29.47 17.16
CA PRO A 972 4.71 30.30 16.10
C PRO A 972 5.44 31.51 16.71
N LEU A 973 6.59 31.85 16.12
CA LEU A 973 7.33 33.05 16.47
C LEU A 973 6.64 34.26 15.85
N LEU A 974 5.93 35.00 16.70
CA LEU A 974 5.23 36.23 16.33
C LEU A 974 6.07 37.45 16.70
N LEU A 975 6.59 38.16 15.70
CA LEU A 975 7.38 39.38 15.91
C LEU A 975 6.49 40.63 15.88
N GLY A 976 5.50 40.63 16.77
CA GLY A 976 4.49 41.69 16.93
C GLY A 976 3.05 41.15 16.89
N TYR A 977 2.09 42.02 17.16
CA TYR A 977 0.67 41.69 17.15
C TYR A 977 -0.16 42.76 16.44
N LYS A 978 -1.21 42.32 15.76
CA LYS A 978 -2.24 43.18 15.15
C LYS A 978 -3.46 43.23 16.03
N ARG A 979 -3.89 44.43 16.41
CA ARG A 979 -5.11 44.64 17.17
C ARG A 979 -5.72 46.00 16.85
N LEU A 980 -7.02 46.04 16.58
CA LEU A 980 -7.74 47.27 16.30
C LEU A 980 -8.69 47.61 17.44
N ASN A 981 -8.97 48.90 17.61
CA ASN A 981 -10.06 49.38 18.43
C ASN A 981 -11.01 50.17 17.55
N LEU A 982 -12.22 49.66 17.35
CA LEU A 982 -13.25 50.25 16.51
C LEU A 982 -14.36 50.83 17.39
N THR A 983 -14.63 52.13 17.25
CA THR A 983 -15.71 52.81 17.98
C THR A 983 -16.64 53.54 17.02
N LYS A 984 -17.95 53.49 17.31
CA LYS A 984 -19.00 54.10 16.51
C LYS A 984 -19.77 55.10 17.37
N ALA A 985 -19.72 56.37 16.96
CA ALA A 985 -20.39 57.46 17.64
C ALA A 985 -21.46 58.08 16.74
N TRP A 986 -22.58 58.44 17.33
CA TRP A 986 -23.66 59.16 16.67
C TRP A 986 -23.77 60.54 17.30
N SER A 987 -23.92 61.59 16.48
CA SER A 987 -24.07 62.95 16.99
C SER A 987 -25.31 63.10 17.88
N ASP A 988 -26.38 62.36 17.56
CA ASP A 988 -27.63 62.32 18.32
C ASP A 988 -28.23 60.91 18.31
N LEU A 989 -28.56 60.37 19.49
CA LEU A 989 -29.26 59.09 19.65
C LEU A 989 -30.79 59.24 19.72
N ASP A 990 -31.29 60.48 19.74
CA ASP A 990 -32.71 60.83 19.77
C ASP A 990 -33.00 61.94 18.75
N GLY A 991 -33.52 61.54 17.61
CA GLY A 991 -33.74 62.40 16.45
C GLY A 991 -35.21 62.69 16.17
N VAL A 992 -35.47 63.76 15.42
CA VAL A 992 -36.81 64.07 14.91
C VAL A 992 -36.89 63.64 13.45
N HIS A 993 -38.03 63.09 13.04
CA HIS A 993 -38.30 62.77 11.64
C HIS A 993 -37.88 63.92 10.69
N GLY A 994 -37.01 63.60 9.73
CA GLY A 994 -36.48 64.54 8.74
C GLY A 994 -35.19 65.27 9.13
N SER A 995 -34.72 65.17 10.38
CA SER A 995 -33.42 65.72 10.78
C SER A 995 -32.26 64.84 10.32
N PHE A 996 -31.05 65.40 10.35
CA PHE A 996 -29.81 64.72 9.98
C PHE A 996 -29.07 64.28 11.24
N VAL A 997 -28.35 63.18 11.15
CA VAL A 997 -27.44 62.69 12.17
C VAL A 997 -26.12 62.31 11.52
N LYS A 998 -25.02 62.71 12.15
CA LYS A 998 -23.69 62.30 11.72
C LYS A 998 -23.29 61.04 12.48
N VAL A 999 -22.76 60.08 11.75
CA VAL A 999 -22.13 58.89 12.31
C VAL A 999 -20.64 59.03 12.08
N THR A 1000 -19.87 58.98 13.16
CA THR A 1000 -18.40 59.00 13.15
C THR A 1000 -17.90 57.64 13.53
N ILE A 1001 -17.07 57.04 12.68
CA ILE A 1001 -16.38 55.78 12.95
C ILE A 1001 -14.91 56.09 13.17
N ASN A 1002 -14.42 55.73 14.36
CA ASN A 1002 -13.02 55.86 14.71
C ASN A 1002 -12.39 54.47 14.82
N LEU A 1003 -11.30 54.27 14.09
CA LEU A 1003 -10.49 53.07 14.12
C LEU A 1003 -9.09 53.43 14.62
N THR A 1004 -8.63 52.78 15.68
CA THR A 1004 -7.27 52.96 16.21
C THR A 1004 -6.49 51.65 16.10
N ASN A 1005 -5.27 51.71 15.57
CA ASN A 1005 -4.33 50.59 15.67
C ASN A 1005 -3.73 50.55 17.08
N ILE A 1006 -4.24 49.67 17.92
CA ILE A 1006 -3.70 49.44 19.27
C ILE A 1006 -2.63 48.33 19.29
N GLY A 1007 -2.34 47.73 18.13
CA GLY A 1007 -1.20 46.85 17.90
C GLY A 1007 0.12 47.59 17.77
N ASN A 1008 1.19 46.82 17.55
CA ASN A 1008 2.53 47.34 17.33
C ASN A 1008 3.10 47.05 15.92
N ILE A 1009 2.30 46.45 15.03
CA ILE A 1009 2.60 46.25 13.60
C ILE A 1009 1.76 47.21 12.74
N ILE A 1010 2.33 47.70 11.64
CA ILE A 1010 1.64 48.50 10.62
C ILE A 1010 0.57 47.67 9.91
N MET A 1011 -0.64 48.20 9.75
CA MET A 1011 -1.71 47.53 9.01
C MET A 1011 -1.94 48.16 7.64
N HIS A 1012 -2.19 47.32 6.64
CA HIS A 1012 -2.41 47.74 5.25
C HIS A 1012 -3.77 47.29 4.73
N ASN A 1013 -4.35 48.06 3.81
CA ASN A 1013 -5.58 47.73 3.08
C ASN A 1013 -6.72 47.26 3.97
N LEU A 1014 -6.94 47.95 5.09
CA LEU A 1014 -8.03 47.66 6.01
C LEU A 1014 -9.35 48.16 5.40
N THR A 1015 -10.43 47.38 5.53
CA THR A 1015 -11.77 47.81 5.08
C THR A 1015 -12.73 47.79 6.26
N VAL A 1016 -13.19 48.98 6.68
CA VAL A 1016 -14.20 49.11 7.73
C VAL A 1016 -15.59 49.07 7.08
N ASN A 1017 -16.47 48.20 7.56
CA ASN A 1017 -17.81 48.00 7.02
C ASN A 1017 -18.89 48.37 8.04
N ASP A 1018 -19.78 49.29 7.69
CA ASP A 1018 -20.95 49.67 8.48
C ASP A 1018 -22.28 49.55 7.72
N VAL A 1019 -22.29 48.76 6.63
CA VAL A 1019 -23.48 48.53 5.80
C VAL A 1019 -24.64 47.94 6.61
N LEU A 1020 -24.36 47.00 7.52
CA LEU A 1020 -25.36 46.41 8.42
C LEU A 1020 -25.83 47.40 9.50
N GLY A 1021 -24.98 48.37 9.86
CA GLY A 1021 -25.31 49.46 10.76
C GLY A 1021 -26.18 50.56 10.13
N PHE A 1022 -26.63 50.40 8.89
CA PHE A 1022 -27.52 51.31 8.18
C PHE A 1022 -28.93 50.69 7.95
N PRO A 1023 -29.91 50.94 8.84
CA PRO A 1023 -31.27 50.43 8.67
C PRO A 1023 -32.06 51.25 7.64
N LYS A 1024 -32.18 50.71 6.43
CA LYS A 1024 -32.87 51.34 5.27
C LYS A 1024 -34.34 51.73 5.53
N ASP A 1025 -34.99 51.06 6.49
CA ASP A 1025 -36.39 51.31 6.85
C ASP A 1025 -36.57 52.61 7.64
N GLY A 1026 -35.59 52.96 8.47
CA GLY A 1026 -35.62 54.10 9.37
C GLY A 1026 -34.85 55.32 8.88
N PHE A 1027 -33.92 55.13 7.95
CA PHE A 1027 -32.87 56.09 7.62
C PHE A 1027 -32.62 56.16 6.10
N ILE A 1028 -32.12 57.31 5.65
CA ILE A 1028 -31.62 57.52 4.28
C ILE A 1028 -30.16 57.97 4.39
N LEU A 1029 -29.25 57.29 3.69
CA LEU A 1029 -27.88 57.76 3.55
C LEU A 1029 -27.90 59.06 2.73
N TRP A 1030 -27.50 60.16 3.35
CA TRP A 1030 -27.54 61.48 2.73
C TRP A 1030 -26.20 61.85 2.10
N ASP A 1031 -25.10 61.54 2.77
CA ASP A 1031 -23.74 61.88 2.34
C ASP A 1031 -22.71 60.94 3.00
N GLY A 1032 -21.58 60.69 2.35
CA GLY A 1032 -20.53 59.74 2.78
C GLY A 1032 -20.71 58.29 2.28
N VAL A 1033 -19.80 57.41 2.68
CA VAL A 1033 -19.79 55.97 2.35
C VAL A 1033 -19.93 55.13 3.63
N LEU A 1034 -20.48 53.93 3.51
CA LEU A 1034 -20.68 53.00 4.63
C LEU A 1034 -19.51 51.99 4.75
N ASP A 1035 -18.67 51.95 3.74
CA ASP A 1035 -17.49 51.14 3.60
C ASP A 1035 -16.31 52.05 3.21
N GLU A 1036 -15.23 52.02 3.99
CA GLU A 1036 -14.05 52.84 3.74
C GLU A 1036 -12.80 51.96 3.75
N VAL A 1037 -11.96 52.13 2.72
CA VAL A 1037 -10.68 51.42 2.57
C VAL A 1037 -9.56 52.32 3.08
N ILE A 1038 -8.84 51.83 4.09
CA ILE A 1038 -7.72 52.52 4.73
C ILE A 1038 -6.43 51.89 4.17
N PRO A 1039 -5.63 52.62 3.38
CA PRO A 1039 -4.43 52.07 2.75
C PRO A 1039 -3.38 51.60 3.75
N THR A 1040 -3.17 52.36 4.81
CA THR A 1040 -2.14 52.16 5.85
C THR A 1040 -2.63 52.71 7.18
N LEU A 1041 -2.33 52.02 8.29
CA LEU A 1041 -2.57 52.50 9.65
C LEU A 1041 -1.39 52.13 10.56
N GLU A 1042 -0.60 53.13 10.94
CA GLU A 1042 0.59 52.98 11.79
C GLU A 1042 0.21 52.59 13.24
N PRO A 1043 1.12 51.97 14.01
CA PRO A 1043 0.90 51.70 15.43
C PRO A 1043 0.50 52.98 16.19
N GLN A 1044 -0.55 52.88 17.01
CA GLN A 1044 -1.17 54.00 17.76
C GLN A 1044 -1.81 55.10 16.91
N GLU A 1045 -1.79 54.99 15.58
CA GLU A 1045 -2.50 55.91 14.69
C GLU A 1045 -4.01 55.64 14.75
N SER A 1046 -4.80 56.71 14.64
CA SER A 1046 -6.25 56.64 14.56
C SER A 1046 -6.73 57.24 13.25
N PHE A 1047 -7.61 56.52 12.56
CA PHE A 1047 -8.33 56.96 11.38
C PHE A 1047 -9.80 57.17 11.72
N SER A 1048 -10.38 58.25 11.21
CA SER A 1048 -11.77 58.61 11.45
C SER A 1048 -12.43 59.01 10.14
N TYR A 1049 -13.60 58.42 9.86
CA TYR A 1049 -14.45 58.88 8.76
C TYR A 1049 -15.89 59.10 9.26
N GLU A 1050 -16.62 59.96 8.55
CA GLU A 1050 -17.99 60.33 8.90
C GLU A 1050 -18.92 60.13 7.70
N TYR A 1051 -20.14 59.67 7.98
CA TYR A 1051 -21.23 59.69 7.02
C TYR A 1051 -22.49 60.27 7.68
N THR A 1052 -23.38 60.84 6.87
CA THR A 1052 -24.58 61.52 7.34
C THR A 1052 -25.82 60.74 6.96
N LEU A 1053 -26.67 60.45 7.95
CA LEU A 1053 -27.98 59.84 7.75
C LEU A 1053 -29.09 60.86 7.96
N LYS A 1054 -30.21 60.66 7.27
CA LYS A 1054 -31.46 61.41 7.47
C LYS A 1054 -32.52 60.50 8.06
N PHE A 1055 -33.13 60.92 9.16
CA PHE A 1055 -34.22 60.18 9.81
C PHE A 1055 -35.47 60.16 8.92
N ARG A 1056 -35.97 58.96 8.58
CA ARG A 1056 -37.07 58.75 7.64
C ARG A 1056 -38.37 58.30 8.30
N LYS A 1057 -38.32 57.44 9.32
CA LYS A 1057 -39.53 56.83 9.90
C LYS A 1057 -39.44 56.81 11.42
N GLN A 1058 -40.52 57.21 12.09
CA GLN A 1058 -40.63 57.14 13.56
C GLN A 1058 -40.49 55.68 14.03
N GLY A 1059 -39.70 55.48 15.08
CA GLY A 1059 -39.46 54.16 15.65
C GLY A 1059 -38.26 54.15 16.59
N THR A 1060 -38.05 53.03 17.27
CA THR A 1060 -36.81 52.73 17.98
C THR A 1060 -36.06 51.71 17.14
N TYR A 1061 -34.85 52.05 16.70
CA TYR A 1061 -34.03 51.19 15.85
C TYR A 1061 -32.85 50.68 16.67
N ASN A 1062 -32.61 49.38 16.64
CA ASN A 1062 -31.38 48.79 17.12
C ASN A 1062 -30.38 48.80 15.96
N ILE A 1063 -29.31 49.56 16.13
CA ILE A 1063 -28.27 49.78 15.13
C ILE A 1063 -27.13 48.80 15.41
N PRO A 1064 -26.86 47.86 14.49
CA PRO A 1064 -25.72 46.97 14.60
C PRO A 1064 -24.39 47.73 14.61
N ALA A 1065 -23.40 47.10 15.22
CA ALA A 1065 -22.02 47.53 15.21
C ALA A 1065 -21.46 47.61 13.76
N ALA A 1066 -20.57 48.58 13.54
CA ALA A 1066 -19.63 48.52 12.44
C ALA A 1066 -18.61 47.41 12.72
N TYR A 1067 -18.04 46.82 11.69
CA TYR A 1067 -17.02 45.78 11.86
C TYR A 1067 -15.85 45.96 10.90
N ILE A 1068 -14.71 45.41 11.29
CA ILE A 1068 -13.52 45.30 10.45
C ILE A 1068 -12.99 43.87 10.53
N LYS A 1069 -12.59 43.32 9.38
CA LYS A 1069 -12.00 41.98 9.28
C LYS A 1069 -10.56 42.11 8.81
N TYR A 1070 -9.65 41.42 9.45
CA TYR A 1070 -8.23 41.35 9.05
C TYR A 1070 -7.66 39.97 9.37
N TYR A 1071 -6.51 39.65 8.77
CA TYR A 1071 -5.85 38.34 8.95
C TYR A 1071 -4.48 38.52 9.63
N TYR A 1072 -4.23 37.64 10.60
CA TYR A 1072 -2.92 37.42 11.20
C TYR A 1072 -2.89 36.01 11.81
N LEU A 1073 -2.27 35.05 11.11
CA LEU A 1073 -2.45 33.61 11.28
C LEU A 1073 -3.89 33.14 10.99
N GLU A 1074 -4.84 33.68 11.76
CA GLU A 1074 -6.28 33.47 11.65
C GLU A 1074 -7.01 34.77 11.30
N LYS A 1075 -8.27 34.66 10.92
CA LYS A 1075 -9.17 35.78 10.70
C LYS A 1075 -9.60 36.38 12.04
N GLN A 1076 -9.34 37.67 12.20
CA GLN A 1076 -9.79 38.46 13.34
C GLN A 1076 -10.92 39.40 12.90
N GLN A 1077 -11.89 39.63 13.79
CA GLN A 1077 -12.96 40.60 13.57
C GLN A 1077 -13.15 41.47 14.82
N ASP A 1078 -12.93 42.76 14.66
CA ASP A 1078 -13.25 43.75 15.67
C ASP A 1078 -14.58 44.44 15.34
N ASN A 1079 -15.44 44.56 16.36
CA ASN A 1079 -16.76 45.16 16.24
C ASN A 1079 -16.83 46.44 17.08
N SER A 1080 -17.57 47.43 16.59
CA SER A 1080 -17.93 48.60 17.38
C SER A 1080 -19.02 48.29 18.41
N ASN A 1081 -19.45 49.31 19.14
CA ASN A 1081 -20.64 49.26 19.99
C ASN A 1081 -21.95 49.18 19.17
N ASN A 1082 -22.92 48.40 19.65
CA ASN A 1082 -24.32 48.45 19.24
C ASN A 1082 -25.00 49.70 19.84
N LEU A 1083 -25.94 50.31 19.12
CA LEU A 1083 -26.60 51.55 19.54
C LEU A 1083 -28.11 51.45 19.38
N VAL A 1084 -28.87 52.02 20.31
CA VAL A 1084 -30.34 52.14 20.19
C VAL A 1084 -30.70 53.59 19.89
N VAL A 1085 -31.30 53.83 18.73
CA VAL A 1085 -31.63 55.17 18.26
C VAL A 1085 -33.14 55.35 18.21
N LYS A 1086 -33.64 56.42 18.83
CA LYS A 1086 -35.07 56.76 18.84
C LYS A 1086 -35.35 57.88 17.86
N VAL A 1087 -36.32 57.66 16.97
CA VAL A 1087 -36.79 58.66 16.01
C VAL A 1087 -38.20 59.05 16.42
N ARG A 1088 -38.41 60.31 16.80
CA ARG A 1088 -39.71 60.86 17.21
C ARG A 1088 -40.32 61.73 16.10
N ASN A 1089 -41.64 61.79 16.04
CA ASN A 1089 -42.32 62.80 15.24
C ASN A 1089 -42.17 64.18 15.89
N TYR A 1090 -42.21 65.24 15.07
CA TYR A 1090 -42.16 66.61 15.55
C TYR A 1090 -43.30 66.86 16.55
N TRP A 1091 -43.00 67.50 17.68
CA TRP A 1091 -43.94 67.63 18.80
C TRP A 1091 -45.28 68.26 18.40
N LEU A 1092 -45.28 69.15 17.39
CA LEU A 1092 -46.49 69.80 16.88
C LEU A 1092 -47.44 68.82 16.18
N VAL A 1093 -46.90 67.75 15.57
CA VAL A 1093 -47.68 66.66 14.96
C VAL A 1093 -48.36 65.82 16.05
N ASN A 1094 -47.62 65.46 17.10
CA ASN A 1094 -48.20 64.75 18.26
C ASN A 1094 -49.23 65.62 19.00
N ALA A 1095 -48.98 66.93 19.13
CA ALA A 1095 -49.92 67.87 19.71
C ALA A 1095 -51.19 68.01 18.85
N LEU A 1096 -51.06 68.05 17.51
CA LEU A 1096 -52.21 68.05 16.58
C LEU A 1096 -53.07 66.78 16.69
N TRP A 1097 -52.44 65.60 16.85
CA TRP A 1097 -53.14 64.34 17.06
C TRP A 1097 -53.95 64.29 18.38
N ILE A 1098 -53.56 65.07 19.40
CA ILE A 1098 -54.30 65.18 20.67
C ILE A 1098 -55.31 66.33 20.62
N LEU A 1099 -54.93 67.47 20.06
CA LEU A 1099 -55.74 68.69 20.01
C LEU A 1099 -56.90 68.58 19.01
N ALA A 1100 -56.73 67.90 17.86
CA ALA A 1100 -57.79 67.78 16.86
C ALA A 1100 -58.99 66.95 17.35
N PRO A 1101 -58.83 65.77 17.98
CA PRO A 1101 -59.94 65.05 18.60
C PRO A 1101 -60.55 65.81 19.77
N SER A 1102 -59.72 66.45 20.60
CA SER A 1102 -60.18 67.21 21.77
C SER A 1102 -61.02 68.43 21.37
N THR A 1103 -60.61 69.15 20.33
CA THR A 1103 -61.38 70.29 19.79
C THR A 1103 -62.67 69.83 19.10
N LEU A 1104 -62.67 68.70 18.40
CA LEU A 1104 -63.88 68.07 17.86
C LEU A 1104 -64.85 67.64 18.97
N LEU A 1105 -64.36 67.07 20.06
CA LEU A 1105 -65.15 66.68 21.23
C LEU A 1105 -65.75 67.91 21.94
N ILE A 1106 -64.99 68.99 22.09
CA ILE A 1106 -65.46 70.26 22.66
C ILE A 1106 -66.49 70.92 21.74
N ALA A 1107 -66.28 70.88 20.42
CA ALA A 1107 -67.22 71.43 19.44
C ALA A 1107 -68.54 70.62 19.41
N SER A 1108 -68.47 69.29 19.45
CA SER A 1108 -69.66 68.43 19.47
C SER A 1108 -70.47 68.59 20.76
N THR A 1109 -69.81 68.63 21.92
CA THR A 1109 -70.47 68.90 23.21
C THR A 1109 -71.07 70.30 23.29
N SER A 1110 -70.41 71.32 22.74
CA SER A 1110 -70.94 72.68 22.65
C SER A 1110 -72.16 72.77 21.72
N LEU A 1111 -72.16 72.05 20.59
CA LEU A 1111 -73.29 71.94 19.68
C LEU A 1111 -74.50 71.25 20.33
N ILE A 1112 -74.25 70.16 21.07
CA ILE A 1112 -75.28 69.43 21.84
C ILE A 1112 -75.87 70.33 22.93
N TYR A 1113 -75.03 71.08 23.65
CA TYR A 1113 -75.48 72.03 24.67
C TYR A 1113 -76.31 73.18 24.07
N TRP A 1114 -75.88 73.72 22.92
CA TRP A 1114 -76.62 74.77 22.22
C TRP A 1114 -77.98 74.27 21.68
N TRP A 1115 -78.04 73.05 21.14
CA TRP A 1115 -79.30 72.42 20.73
C TRP A 1115 -80.25 72.21 21.91
N LYS A 1116 -79.75 71.72 23.05
CA LYS A 1116 -80.55 71.53 24.28
C LYS A 1116 -81.13 72.86 24.80
N HIS A 1117 -80.30 73.91 24.87
CA HIS A 1117 -80.76 75.22 25.33
C HIS A 1117 -81.82 75.83 24.39
N ARG A 1118 -81.72 75.60 23.08
CA ARG A 1118 -82.73 76.05 22.11
C ARG A 1118 -84.06 75.29 22.29
N TYR A 1119 -83.99 73.98 22.53
CA TYR A 1119 -85.17 73.15 22.76
C TYR A 1119 -85.92 73.55 24.04
N ASP A 1120 -85.20 73.83 25.14
CA ASP A 1120 -85.79 74.28 26.41
C ASP A 1120 -86.47 75.66 26.28
N LEU A 1121 -85.94 76.54 25.42
CA LEU A 1121 -86.54 77.85 25.11
C LEU A 1121 -87.80 77.74 24.26
N GLU A 1122 -87.85 76.81 23.31
CA GLU A 1122 -89.04 76.54 22.49
C GLU A 1122 -90.15 75.86 23.32
N ALA A 1123 -89.80 74.94 24.25
CA ALA A 1123 -90.72 74.31 25.18
C ALA A 1123 -91.36 75.32 26.17
N ALA A 1124 -90.55 76.22 26.76
CA ALA A 1124 -91.04 77.26 27.67
C ALA A 1124 -91.93 78.32 26.97
N GLN A 1125 -91.74 78.55 25.66
CA GLN A 1125 -92.61 79.43 24.87
C GLN A 1125 -93.90 78.75 24.41
N PHE A 1126 -93.93 77.42 24.32
CA PHE A 1126 -95.12 76.63 24.02
C PHE A 1126 -96.02 76.49 25.25
N GLU A 1127 -95.45 76.17 26.42
CA GLU A 1127 -96.19 76.09 27.71
C GLU A 1127 -96.87 77.43 28.06
N ARG A 1128 -96.22 78.55 27.78
CA ARG A 1128 -96.79 79.90 28.02
C ARG A 1128 -97.90 80.30 27.04
N ARG A 1129 -97.98 79.66 25.87
CA ARG A 1129 -99.05 79.88 24.87
C ARG A 1129 -100.24 78.94 25.07
N GLU A 1130 -100.01 77.76 25.64
CA GLU A 1130 -101.07 76.80 26.04
C GLU A 1130 -101.80 77.25 27.32
N GLU A 1131 -101.08 77.76 28.32
CA GLU A 1131 -101.66 78.23 29.60
C GLU A 1131 -102.58 79.46 29.43
N LEU A 1132 -102.33 80.27 28.39
CA LEU A 1132 -103.15 81.44 28.02
C LEU A 1132 -104.37 81.10 27.14
N MET A 1133 -104.46 79.90 26.56
CA MET A 1133 -105.58 79.52 25.67
C MET A 1133 -106.53 78.46 26.25
N PHE A 1134 -106.10 77.58 27.18
CA PHE A 1134 -106.94 76.42 27.56
C PHE A 1134 -107.07 76.08 29.05
N GLY A 1135 -106.53 76.86 29.98
CA GLY A 1135 -106.95 76.85 31.40
C GLY A 1135 -106.80 75.55 32.22
N SER A 1136 -106.28 74.45 31.66
CA SER A 1136 -105.85 73.23 32.36
C SER A 1136 -105.14 72.26 31.41
N ASP A 1137 -104.19 71.48 31.93
CA ASP A 1137 -103.22 70.64 31.20
C ASP A 1137 -103.81 69.32 30.65
N TYR A 1138 -103.72 69.15 29.32
CA TYR A 1138 -104.18 67.98 28.55
C TYR A 1138 -103.26 66.75 28.70
N ARG A 1139 -102.11 66.86 29.38
CA ARG A 1139 -101.20 65.74 29.67
C ARG A 1139 -101.78 64.69 30.62
N SER A 1140 -102.90 64.95 31.28
CA SER A 1140 -103.60 63.97 32.12
C SER A 1140 -104.49 62.98 31.35
N THR A 1141 -104.71 63.17 30.04
CA THR A 1141 -105.66 62.34 29.27
C THR A 1141 -105.03 61.50 28.14
N ALA A 1142 -103.72 61.66 27.87
CA ALA A 1142 -103.02 60.94 26.80
C ALA A 1142 -102.15 59.75 27.28
N TRP A 1143 -101.86 59.67 28.59
CA TRP A 1143 -101.01 58.61 29.17
C TRP A 1143 -101.73 57.27 29.41
N ASP A 1144 -103.06 57.26 29.48
CA ASP A 1144 -103.85 56.03 29.69
C ASP A 1144 -104.10 55.22 28.42
N LYS A 1145 -103.70 55.72 27.23
CA LYS A 1145 -103.97 55.05 25.95
C LYS A 1145 -102.78 54.27 25.38
N PHE A 1146 -101.55 54.59 25.79
CA PHE A 1146 -100.33 53.91 25.31
C PHE A 1146 -100.03 52.61 26.07
N ILE A 1147 -100.49 52.48 27.32
CA ILE A 1147 -100.25 51.32 28.19
C ILE A 1147 -101.09 50.08 27.79
N ILE A 1148 -102.09 50.22 26.93
CA ILE A 1148 -102.99 49.12 26.53
C ILE A 1148 -102.53 48.41 25.23
N GLU A 1149 -101.75 49.07 24.36
CA GLU A 1149 -101.26 48.46 23.11
C GLU A 1149 -99.94 47.66 23.30
N GLU A 1150 -99.11 48.01 24.29
CA GLU A 1150 -97.83 47.33 24.55
C GLU A 1150 -97.99 46.01 25.35
N HIS A 1151 -99.14 45.76 25.98
CA HIS A 1151 -99.41 44.53 26.73
C HIS A 1151 -100.09 43.42 25.90
N LEU A 1152 -100.57 43.71 24.69
CA LEU A 1152 -101.27 42.72 23.85
C LEU A 1152 -100.32 41.91 22.94
N ASP A 1153 -99.18 42.47 22.56
CA ASP A 1153 -98.15 41.73 21.78
C ASP A 1153 -97.27 40.82 22.68
N ALA A 1154 -97.21 41.10 23.98
CA ALA A 1154 -96.50 40.25 24.96
C ALA A 1154 -97.25 38.95 25.35
N LEU A 1155 -98.47 38.74 24.84
CA LEU A 1155 -99.29 37.55 25.10
C LEU A 1155 -99.27 36.50 23.96
N LEU A 1156 -98.65 36.80 22.81
CA LEU A 1156 -98.66 35.92 21.63
C LEU A 1156 -97.37 35.14 21.37
N ASP A 1157 -96.23 35.54 21.94
CA ASP A 1157 -94.94 34.88 21.70
C ASP A 1157 -94.39 34.11 22.91
N GLY A 1158 -95.29 33.47 23.65
CA GLY A 1158 -94.97 32.69 24.85
C GLY A 1158 -93.77 31.75 24.68
N ARG A 1159 -92.64 32.11 25.31
CA ARG A 1159 -91.72 31.22 26.03
C ARG A 1159 -90.67 31.98 26.84
N GLU A 1160 -90.32 31.35 27.95
CA GLU A 1160 -89.71 31.90 29.16
C GLU A 1160 -88.21 32.25 29.09
N ILE A 1161 -87.89 33.16 30.00
CA ILE A 1161 -86.62 33.57 30.61
C ILE A 1161 -85.58 32.44 30.77
N THR A 1162 -84.31 32.72 30.46
CA THR A 1162 -83.15 32.18 31.22
C THR A 1162 -81.84 32.96 30.96
N SER A 1163 -81.46 33.75 31.97
CA SER A 1163 -80.15 33.92 32.64
C SER A 1163 -78.77 33.84 31.92
N ILE A 1164 -78.00 34.94 32.08
CA ILE A 1164 -76.70 35.11 32.81
C ILE A 1164 -75.36 34.60 32.20
N ARG A 1165 -74.44 35.58 32.03
CA ARG A 1165 -72.94 35.65 32.19
C ARG A 1165 -72.04 34.49 31.68
N GLU A 1166 -70.97 34.83 30.95
CA GLU A 1166 -69.60 35.09 31.47
C GLU A 1166 -68.57 35.48 30.37
N ARG A 1167 -67.54 36.26 30.79
CA ARG A 1167 -66.15 36.44 30.28
C ARG A 1167 -65.90 37.07 28.89
N GLU A 1168 -64.92 37.97 28.67
CA GLU A 1168 -63.67 38.32 29.38
C GLU A 1168 -63.19 39.73 28.92
N GLU A 1169 -62.80 40.59 29.86
CA GLU A 1169 -61.90 41.76 29.67
C GLU A 1169 -60.45 41.24 29.81
N VAL A 1170 -59.53 41.46 28.87
CA VAL A 1170 -58.50 42.53 28.89
C VAL A 1170 -57.96 42.88 30.27
N TYR A 1171 -56.92 42.17 30.72
CA TYR A 1171 -55.61 42.71 31.12
C TYR A 1171 -54.55 41.60 31.21
#